data_AF-A0A480JGM4-F1
#
_entry.id   AF-A0A480JGM4-F1
#
_cell.length_a   1.000
_cell.length_b   1.000
_cell.length_c   1.000
_cell.angle_alpha   90.00
_cell.angle_beta   90.00
_cell.angle_gamma   90.00
#
_symmetry.space_group_name_H-M   'P 1'
#
loop_
_entity.id
_entity.type
_entity.pdbx_description
1 polymer ?
#
loop_
_entity_poly.entity_id
_entity_poly.type
_entity_poly.pdbx_seq_one_letter_code
_entity_poly.pdbx_strand_id
1 'polypeptide(L)'
;MADPVRGKGWRDWKWGERPLSMPHSPHLSPRPSGKPAKYDPSFRGPIRNRSCTDIICCVLFFVFILGYIAVGLVAWVYGDPQQVLYPRNSSGAYCGIGENKDKPYLLYFNIFSCVLTTNIIAVAQNGLDCPTPQVCVSSCPAVSWTVATNQLSQTVGQVFYAANRSFCLPGVPGDMPVHQSLSQELCPSFLLPSSPALGRCFPWPNSTVPEVPEISNTSISQGISGLLDSLNARDISVKIFEDFAQSWYWILAALGVALVLSLLFVLLLRLVAGPLVFVLIIGVLGVLAYGIYHCWNEYRLLRDKGASISQLGFTTNLSAYSSVQETWLAALILLAVLEGILLLMLIFLRQRIRIAIALLEEASRAVGQMMSTLFYPLVTFVLLLVCIAYWAMTALYLATSGQPQYVLWAPNVSLAGCEKVMMNTSCDPMNQPVNSTCPGLMCVFQGYLSTGLVQRSLFNLQIYGVLGLFWTINWVLALGQCVLAGAFASFYWAFHKPRDIPTFPLSSAFIRTLRYHTGSLAFGALILTLVQIARAILEYIDHKLRGAQNPVARCIMCCFKCCLWCLEKFIKFLNRNAYIMIAIYGKNFCVSAKNAFMLLMRNIVRVVVLDKVTDLLLFFGKLLVVGGVGVLSFFFFTGRIQGLGKDFESPQLNYYWLPIMTSIMGAYVIASGFFSVFGMCVDTLFLCFLEDLERNDGSLDRPYYMSKALLKILGKKNEVPSGDKKRKK
;
A
#
# COMPACT_ATOMS: atom_id res chain seq x y z
N MET A 1 -54.18 66.16 -21.26
CA MET A 1 -53.24 67.21 -21.70
C MET A 1 -51.88 66.56 -21.87
N ALA A 2 -51.32 66.69 -23.07
CA ALA A 2 -50.12 66.00 -23.53
C ALA A 2 -48.82 66.70 -23.09
N ASP A 3 -47.76 65.88 -22.97
CA ASP A 3 -46.32 66.15 -23.18
C ASP A 3 -45.50 67.06 -22.23
N PRO A 4 -44.14 66.97 -22.19
CA PRO A 4 -43.24 65.87 -22.62
C PRO A 4 -42.01 65.58 -21.70
N VAL A 5 -41.33 64.50 -22.06
CA VAL A 5 -39.93 64.06 -21.82
C VAL A 5 -38.89 65.17 -21.60
N ARG A 6 -37.96 64.96 -20.63
CA ARG A 6 -36.56 65.44 -20.74
C ARG A 6 -35.59 64.58 -19.91
N GLY A 7 -34.66 63.91 -20.59
CA GLY A 7 -33.62 63.08 -19.99
C GLY A 7 -32.37 63.85 -19.51
N LYS A 8 -31.68 63.26 -18.52
CA LYS A 8 -30.26 63.40 -18.10
C LYS A 8 -29.98 62.14 -17.28
N GLY A 9 -28.88 61.39 -17.35
CA GLY A 9 -27.55 61.56 -17.89
C GLY A 9 -26.65 60.68 -17.00
N TRP A 10 -26.00 59.68 -17.57
CA TRP A 10 -25.13 58.73 -16.86
C TRP A 10 -23.83 59.42 -16.43
N ARG A 11 -23.81 60.08 -15.26
CA ARG A 11 -22.59 60.50 -14.53
C ARG A 11 -23.07 61.03 -13.18
N ASP A 12 -23.05 60.16 -12.16
CA ASP A 12 -22.95 60.47 -10.73
C ASP A 12 -23.55 59.33 -9.90
N TRP A 13 -22.78 58.25 -9.71
CA TRP A 13 -23.00 57.30 -8.62
C TRP A 13 -21.71 57.14 -7.83
N LYS A 14 -21.50 58.05 -6.87
CA LYS A 14 -20.59 57.85 -5.74
C LYS A 14 -21.26 56.89 -4.76
N TRP A 15 -20.71 55.70 -4.57
CA TRP A 15 -21.15 54.75 -3.54
C TRP A 15 -20.67 55.23 -2.16
N GLY A 16 -21.53 56.01 -1.49
CA GLY A 16 -21.42 56.31 -0.07
C GLY A 16 -22.08 55.21 0.76
N GLU A 17 -21.32 54.68 1.71
CA GLU A 17 -21.76 53.71 2.71
C GLU A 17 -22.81 54.30 3.65
N ARG A 18 -23.98 53.64 3.79
CA ARG A 18 -24.79 53.65 5.01
C ARG A 18 -25.45 52.28 5.22
N PRO A 19 -25.58 51.81 6.47
CA PRO A 19 -25.95 50.43 6.78
C PRO A 19 -27.47 50.28 6.78
N LEU A 20 -28.00 49.36 5.98
CA LEU A 20 -29.40 48.93 6.06
C LEU A 20 -29.54 47.76 7.04
N SER A 21 -30.05 48.07 8.22
CA SER A 21 -30.86 47.15 9.02
C SER A 21 -32.17 46.85 8.25
N MET A 22 -32.41 45.58 7.89
CA MET A 22 -33.73 45.13 7.44
C MET A 22 -34.35 44.16 8.46
N PRO A 23 -35.68 44.23 8.67
CA PRO A 23 -36.39 43.38 9.62
C PRO A 23 -36.77 42.02 9.00
N HIS A 24 -36.97 41.05 9.90
CA HIS A 24 -37.36 39.67 9.61
C HIS A 24 -38.71 39.55 8.91
N SER A 25 -38.77 38.69 7.88
CA SER A 25 -39.97 37.92 7.54
C SER A 25 -39.65 36.42 7.60
N PRO A 26 -40.52 35.59 8.20
CA PRO A 26 -40.31 34.16 8.36
C PRO A 26 -40.78 33.43 7.11
N HIS A 27 -40.02 32.47 6.59
CA HIS A 27 -40.51 31.16 6.12
C HIS A 27 -39.36 30.34 5.51
N LEU A 28 -39.21 29.13 6.05
CA LEU A 28 -38.30 28.04 5.67
C LEU A 28 -36.79 28.30 5.74
N SER A 29 -36.27 28.46 6.96
CA SER A 29 -34.87 28.17 7.26
C SER A 29 -34.64 26.64 7.27
N PRO A 30 -33.66 26.09 6.54
CA PRO A 30 -33.15 24.77 6.88
C PRO A 30 -32.57 24.89 8.29
N ARG A 31 -33.12 24.11 9.24
CA ARG A 31 -32.65 24.11 10.63
C ARG A 31 -31.11 23.99 10.60
N PRO A 32 -30.35 24.93 11.18
CA PRO A 32 -28.90 24.82 11.17
C PRO A 32 -28.52 23.52 11.89
N SER A 33 -27.71 22.73 11.20
CA SER A 33 -27.14 21.49 11.69
C SER A 33 -26.24 21.77 12.89
N GLY A 34 -26.86 21.85 14.08
CA GLY A 34 -26.18 22.05 15.37
C GLY A 34 -26.13 23.51 15.84
N LYS A 35 -25.96 23.68 17.17
CA LYS A 35 -25.80 25.00 17.80
C LYS A 35 -24.33 25.47 17.66
N PRO A 36 -24.08 26.77 17.40
CA PRO A 36 -22.72 27.31 17.31
C PRO A 36 -21.94 27.14 18.62
N ALA A 37 -20.61 27.05 18.50
CA ALA A 37 -19.72 26.91 19.65
C ALA A 37 -19.85 28.14 20.57
N LYS A 38 -20.16 27.91 21.86
CA LYS A 38 -20.20 28.98 22.86
C LYS A 38 -18.78 29.45 23.20
N TYR A 39 -18.65 30.73 23.53
CA TYR A 39 -17.42 31.31 24.07
C TYR A 39 -17.14 30.77 25.48
N ASP A 40 -15.89 30.41 25.74
CA ASP A 40 -15.37 29.98 27.04
C ASP A 40 -14.14 30.84 27.38
N PRO A 41 -14.17 31.68 28.43
CA PRO A 41 -13.07 32.58 28.78
C PRO A 41 -11.79 31.86 29.22
N SER A 42 -11.88 30.57 29.60
CA SER A 42 -10.73 29.75 30.00
C SER A 42 -10.05 29.05 28.81
N PHE A 43 -10.67 29.07 27.63
CA PHE A 43 -10.17 28.36 26.47
C PHE A 43 -9.00 29.10 25.81
N ARG A 44 -7.81 28.50 25.89
CA ARG A 44 -6.57 29.00 25.27
C ARG A 44 -6.02 28.02 24.22
N GLY A 45 -6.91 27.26 23.57
CA GLY A 45 -6.54 26.19 22.64
C GLY A 45 -6.52 24.80 23.29
N PRO A 46 -5.58 23.91 22.94
CA PRO A 46 -5.57 22.54 23.44
C PRO A 46 -5.60 22.45 24.98
N ILE A 47 -6.71 21.95 25.52
CA ILE A 47 -6.98 21.95 26.97
C ILE A 47 -5.89 21.14 27.71
N ARG A 48 -5.32 21.70 28.79
CA ARG A 48 -4.26 21.04 29.60
C ARG A 48 -4.80 19.94 30.51
N ASN A 49 -5.92 20.19 31.20
CA ASN A 49 -6.55 19.21 32.09
C ASN A 49 -7.49 18.30 31.28
N ARG A 50 -7.16 17.01 31.20
CA ARG A 50 -7.90 16.02 30.42
C ARG A 50 -8.14 14.75 31.22
N SER A 51 -9.23 14.07 30.88
CA SER A 51 -9.53 12.70 31.31
C SER A 51 -9.28 11.72 30.18
N CYS A 52 -9.05 10.44 30.50
CA CYS A 52 -8.97 9.39 29.50
C CYS A 52 -10.30 9.28 28.73
N THR A 53 -10.21 9.08 27.42
CA THR A 53 -11.38 8.98 26.54
C THR A 53 -11.55 7.57 25.99
N ASP A 54 -12.80 7.13 25.84
CA ASP A 54 -13.19 5.82 25.28
C ASP A 54 -12.44 4.64 25.95
N ILE A 55 -12.50 4.59 27.29
CA ILE A 55 -11.74 3.62 28.11
C ILE A 55 -12.04 2.17 27.72
N ILE A 56 -13.29 1.83 27.41
CA ILE A 56 -13.68 0.47 26.99
C ILE A 56 -12.93 0.07 25.70
N CYS A 57 -12.89 0.96 24.70
CA CYS A 57 -12.15 0.71 23.46
C CYS A 57 -10.65 0.65 23.69
N CYS A 58 -10.13 1.40 24.67
CA CYS A 58 -8.75 1.31 25.09
C CYS A 58 -8.43 -0.09 25.65
N VAL A 59 -9.25 -0.60 26.58
CA VAL A 59 -9.10 -1.94 27.16
C VAL A 59 -9.22 -3.02 26.10
N LEU A 60 -10.23 -2.94 25.21
CA LEU A 60 -10.40 -3.87 24.10
C LEU A 60 -9.18 -3.90 23.19
N PHE A 61 -8.60 -2.75 22.86
CA PHE A 61 -7.41 -2.66 22.04
C PHE A 61 -6.20 -3.30 22.73
N PHE A 62 -5.97 -3.03 24.02
CA PHE A 62 -4.88 -3.67 24.76
C PHE A 62 -5.04 -5.18 24.86
N VAL A 63 -6.24 -5.68 25.17
CA VAL A 63 -6.52 -7.12 25.19
C VAL A 63 -6.26 -7.76 23.82
N PHE A 64 -6.70 -7.09 22.74
CA PHE A 64 -6.45 -7.55 21.39
C PHE A 64 -4.95 -7.60 21.06
N ILE A 65 -4.19 -6.57 21.43
CA ILE A 65 -2.73 -6.55 21.22
C ILE A 65 -2.03 -7.65 22.02
N LEU A 66 -2.43 -7.90 23.26
CA LEU A 66 -1.89 -9.01 24.06
C LEU A 66 -2.18 -10.36 23.40
N GLY A 67 -3.41 -10.56 22.90
CA GLY A 67 -3.75 -11.74 22.10
C GLY A 67 -2.89 -11.85 20.83
N TYR A 68 -2.62 -10.73 20.16
CA TYR A 68 -1.80 -10.69 18.95
C TYR A 68 -0.33 -11.02 19.20
N ILE A 69 0.20 -10.58 20.34
CA ILE A 69 1.51 -10.98 20.84
C ILE A 69 1.55 -12.48 21.14
N ALA A 70 0.51 -13.00 21.82
CA ALA A 70 0.42 -14.43 22.11
C ALA A 70 0.38 -15.29 20.84
N VAL A 71 -0.35 -14.87 19.80
CA VAL A 71 -0.35 -15.57 18.50
C VAL A 71 1.04 -15.57 17.87
N GLY A 72 1.78 -14.46 17.95
CA GLY A 72 3.17 -14.40 17.48
C GLY A 72 4.09 -15.36 18.22
N LEU A 73 3.99 -15.43 19.55
CA LEU A 73 4.74 -16.38 20.37
C LEU A 73 4.41 -17.83 20.02
N VAL A 74 3.14 -18.17 19.85
CA VAL A 74 2.72 -19.51 19.41
C VAL A 74 3.28 -19.82 18.02
N ALA A 75 3.19 -18.88 17.07
CA ALA A 75 3.75 -19.06 15.73
C ALA A 75 5.27 -19.29 15.80
N TRP A 76 6.01 -18.55 16.63
CA TRP A 76 7.45 -18.74 16.79
C TRP A 76 7.83 -20.09 17.41
N VAL A 77 7.04 -20.61 18.36
CA VAL A 77 7.33 -21.89 19.01
C VAL A 77 7.10 -23.08 18.07
N TYR A 78 6.07 -23.01 17.22
CA TYR A 78 5.67 -24.13 16.36
C TYR A 78 6.09 -23.99 14.90
N GLY A 79 6.48 -22.80 14.47
CA GLY A 79 6.88 -22.49 13.10
C GLY A 79 8.38 -22.67 12.90
N ASP A 80 8.76 -23.30 11.80
CA ASP A 80 10.15 -23.38 11.37
C ASP A 80 10.32 -22.62 10.04
N PRO A 81 10.96 -21.43 10.03
CA PRO A 81 11.13 -20.64 8.81
C PRO A 81 12.10 -21.31 7.82
N GLN A 82 12.91 -22.28 8.25
CA GLN A 82 13.85 -22.99 7.37
C GLN A 82 13.12 -23.79 6.29
N GLN A 83 11.87 -24.18 6.54
CA GLN A 83 11.02 -24.87 5.56
C GLN A 83 10.82 -24.09 4.25
N VAL A 84 10.92 -22.76 4.30
CA VAL A 84 10.78 -21.90 3.12
C VAL A 84 12.11 -21.66 2.41
N LEU A 85 13.23 -21.71 3.16
CA LEU A 85 14.56 -21.42 2.64
C LEU A 85 15.25 -22.66 2.05
N TYR A 86 15.07 -23.83 2.67
CA TYR A 86 15.78 -25.05 2.32
C TYR A 86 14.84 -26.16 1.83
N PRO A 87 15.15 -26.80 0.69
CA PRO A 87 14.45 -27.99 0.28
C PRO A 87 14.78 -29.18 1.19
N ARG A 88 13.86 -30.16 1.23
CA ARG A 88 14.04 -31.43 1.96
C ARG A 88 14.02 -32.60 0.99
N ASN A 89 14.81 -33.63 1.29
CA ASN A 89 14.77 -34.92 0.59
C ASN A 89 13.61 -35.81 1.10
N SER A 90 13.42 -36.98 0.50
CA SER A 90 12.37 -37.93 0.90
C SER A 90 12.53 -38.50 2.32
N SER A 91 13.73 -38.37 2.93
CA SER A 91 13.94 -38.71 4.34
C SER A 91 13.63 -37.55 5.30
N GLY A 92 13.18 -36.39 4.77
CA GLY A 92 12.85 -35.20 5.56
C GLY A 92 14.06 -34.38 6.01
N ALA A 93 15.28 -34.72 5.59
CA ALA A 93 16.49 -33.97 5.88
C ALA A 93 16.64 -32.77 4.94
N TYR A 94 17.05 -31.63 5.49
CA TYR A 94 17.33 -30.42 4.72
C TYR A 94 18.56 -30.62 3.82
N CYS A 95 18.51 -30.11 2.59
CA CYS A 95 19.68 -30.02 1.72
C CYS A 95 20.52 -28.78 2.07
N GLY A 96 21.85 -28.92 2.15
CA GLY A 96 22.78 -27.82 2.43
C GLY A 96 23.00 -27.49 3.92
N ILE A 97 22.35 -28.23 4.83
CA ILE A 97 22.51 -28.09 6.29
C ILE A 97 22.61 -29.48 6.93
N GLY A 98 23.28 -29.59 8.08
CA GLY A 98 23.38 -30.83 8.85
C GLY A 98 24.19 -31.89 8.12
N GLU A 99 23.67 -33.12 8.04
CA GLU A 99 24.33 -34.24 7.35
C GLU A 99 24.48 -34.02 5.83
N ASN A 100 23.65 -33.16 5.23
CA ASN A 100 23.70 -32.82 3.81
C ASN A 100 24.39 -31.46 3.56
N LYS A 101 25.28 -31.01 4.43
CA LYS A 101 25.98 -29.72 4.28
C LYS A 101 26.68 -29.56 2.92
N ASP A 102 27.30 -30.64 2.43
CA ASP A 102 28.00 -30.65 1.15
C ASP A 102 27.08 -30.94 -0.05
N LYS A 103 25.76 -31.08 0.20
CA LYS A 103 24.74 -31.44 -0.79
C LYS A 103 23.59 -30.41 -0.76
N PRO A 104 23.80 -29.20 -1.31
CA PRO A 104 22.84 -28.09 -1.20
C PRO A 104 21.65 -28.19 -2.18
N TYR A 105 21.69 -29.08 -3.17
CA TYR A 105 20.68 -29.14 -4.21
C TYR A 105 19.78 -30.37 -4.08
N LEU A 106 18.48 -30.22 -4.33
CA LEU A 106 17.51 -31.30 -4.35
C LEU A 106 17.25 -31.78 -5.78
N LEU A 107 17.40 -33.07 -6.02
CA LEU A 107 17.10 -33.73 -7.30
C LEU A 107 15.82 -34.56 -7.16
N TYR A 108 14.92 -34.43 -8.14
CA TYR A 108 13.74 -35.28 -8.31
C TYR A 108 14.08 -36.46 -9.21
N PHE A 109 13.67 -37.68 -8.86
CA PHE A 109 13.90 -38.85 -9.70
C PHE A 109 13.10 -38.76 -11.01
N ASN A 110 11.83 -38.35 -10.91
CA ASN A 110 11.00 -38.05 -12.07
C ASN A 110 10.26 -36.73 -11.88
N ILE A 111 10.86 -35.64 -12.38
CA ILE A 111 10.28 -34.30 -12.28
C ILE A 111 8.96 -34.16 -13.06
N PHE A 112 8.68 -35.04 -14.02
CA PHE A 112 7.45 -34.98 -14.81
C PHE A 112 6.22 -35.47 -14.04
N SER A 113 6.43 -36.36 -13.06
CA SER A 113 5.36 -36.77 -12.14
C SER A 113 4.80 -35.59 -11.32
N CYS A 114 5.60 -34.53 -11.12
CA CYS A 114 5.16 -33.29 -10.49
C CYS A 114 4.24 -32.45 -11.39
N VAL A 115 4.44 -32.49 -12.70
CA VAL A 115 3.72 -31.65 -13.67
C VAL A 115 2.33 -32.20 -13.94
N LEU A 116 2.21 -33.53 -14.01
CA LEU A 116 0.97 -34.24 -14.36
C LEU A 116 -0.06 -34.27 -13.23
N THR A 117 0.36 -34.05 -11.98
CA THR A 117 -0.50 -34.21 -10.79
C THR A 117 -0.99 -32.90 -10.18
N THR A 118 -0.47 -31.74 -10.59
CA THR A 118 -0.77 -30.49 -9.90
C THR A 118 -1.52 -29.47 -10.76
N ASN A 119 -2.69 -29.06 -10.28
CA ASN A 119 -3.28 -27.77 -10.64
C ASN A 119 -2.35 -26.66 -10.13
N ILE A 120 -2.14 -25.59 -10.90
CA ILE A 120 -1.23 -24.47 -10.57
C ILE A 120 -1.53 -23.87 -9.17
N ILE A 121 -2.78 -23.97 -8.74
CA ILE A 121 -3.27 -23.50 -7.43
C ILE A 121 -2.77 -24.40 -6.28
N ALA A 122 -2.61 -25.71 -6.49
CA ALA A 122 -2.13 -26.65 -5.47
C ALA A 122 -0.64 -26.48 -5.16
N VAL A 123 0.17 -26.18 -6.20
CA VAL A 123 1.61 -25.85 -6.06
C VAL A 123 1.84 -24.64 -5.17
N ALA A 124 0.95 -23.65 -5.25
CA ALA A 124 1.02 -22.42 -4.45
C ALA A 124 0.49 -22.58 -3.01
N GLN A 125 -0.29 -23.64 -2.73
CA GLN A 125 -0.93 -23.83 -1.42
C GLN A 125 -0.27 -24.91 -0.56
N ASN A 126 0.27 -25.98 -1.17
CA ASN A 126 0.77 -27.16 -0.43
C ASN A 126 2.26 -27.45 -0.67
N GLY A 127 2.95 -26.62 -1.47
CA GLY A 127 4.27 -26.98 -2.01
C GLY A 127 4.16 -28.01 -3.14
N LEU A 128 5.29 -28.31 -3.80
CA LEU A 128 5.34 -29.42 -4.75
C LEU A 128 5.33 -30.75 -3.96
N ASP A 129 4.14 -31.23 -3.60
CA ASP A 129 3.93 -32.63 -3.21
C ASP A 129 4.05 -33.49 -4.47
N CYS A 130 5.29 -33.69 -4.92
CA CYS A 130 5.59 -34.58 -6.03
C CYS A 130 5.57 -36.02 -5.54
N PRO A 131 4.79 -36.93 -6.16
CA PRO A 131 4.86 -38.35 -5.89
C PRO A 131 6.09 -38.96 -6.58
N THR A 132 7.29 -38.48 -6.23
CA THR A 132 8.56 -39.02 -6.71
C THR A 132 9.61 -38.91 -5.62
N PRO A 133 10.53 -39.89 -5.47
CA PRO A 133 11.64 -39.78 -4.54
C PRO A 133 12.56 -38.59 -4.87
N GLN A 134 13.10 -38.00 -3.81
CA GLN A 134 13.88 -36.77 -3.85
C GLN A 134 15.14 -36.95 -3.02
N VAL A 135 16.30 -36.55 -3.57
CA VAL A 135 17.61 -36.74 -2.92
C VAL A 135 18.42 -35.45 -2.95
N CYS A 136 19.18 -35.19 -1.88
CA CYS A 136 20.14 -34.08 -1.86
C CYS A 136 21.42 -34.47 -2.62
N VAL A 137 21.94 -33.57 -3.45
CA VAL A 137 23.11 -33.74 -4.30
C VAL A 137 24.06 -32.55 -4.19
N SER A 138 25.35 -32.78 -4.40
CA SER A 138 26.40 -31.75 -4.38
C SER A 138 26.39 -30.88 -5.65
N SER A 139 26.05 -31.48 -6.79
CA SER A 139 25.94 -30.80 -8.08
C SER A 139 24.79 -31.40 -8.91
N CYS A 140 24.08 -30.56 -9.64
CA CYS A 140 23.06 -31.03 -10.58
C CYS A 140 23.70 -31.80 -11.75
N PRO A 141 23.01 -32.83 -12.29
CA PRO A 141 23.52 -33.59 -13.43
C PRO A 141 23.71 -32.69 -14.65
N ALA A 142 24.89 -32.73 -15.26
CA ALA A 142 25.23 -31.91 -16.44
C ALA A 142 24.97 -32.62 -17.78
N VAL A 143 24.82 -33.95 -17.76
CA VAL A 143 24.64 -34.80 -18.93
C VAL A 143 23.40 -35.68 -18.76
N SER A 144 22.72 -35.97 -19.87
CA SER A 144 21.63 -36.94 -19.87
C SER A 144 22.18 -38.35 -19.67
N TRP A 145 21.46 -39.15 -18.89
CA TRP A 145 21.80 -40.56 -18.69
C TRP A 145 20.53 -41.37 -18.46
N THR A 146 20.49 -42.60 -18.98
CA THR A 146 19.40 -43.56 -18.78
C THR A 146 20.01 -44.92 -18.45
N VAL A 147 19.30 -45.71 -17.62
CA VAL A 147 19.70 -47.09 -17.39
C VAL A 147 19.49 -47.88 -18.68
N ALA A 148 20.58 -48.41 -19.24
CA ALA A 148 20.51 -49.24 -20.43
C ALA A 148 19.96 -50.65 -20.11
N THR A 149 19.35 -51.31 -21.09
CA THR A 149 18.74 -52.65 -20.90
C THR A 149 19.73 -53.72 -20.44
N ASN A 150 20.99 -53.62 -20.88
CA ASN A 150 22.09 -54.49 -20.44
C ASN A 150 22.59 -54.20 -19.01
N GLN A 151 22.22 -53.06 -18.42
CA GLN A 151 22.58 -52.67 -17.06
C GLN A 151 21.54 -53.11 -16.02
N LEU A 152 20.35 -53.55 -16.44
CA LEU A 152 19.28 -54.01 -15.55
C LEU A 152 19.67 -55.26 -14.73
N SER A 153 20.54 -56.12 -15.28
CA SER A 153 21.06 -57.33 -14.61
C SER A 153 22.33 -57.09 -13.81
N GLN A 154 22.90 -55.88 -13.86
CA GLN A 154 24.09 -55.50 -13.08
C GLN A 154 23.71 -55.05 -11.67
N THR A 155 24.72 -54.86 -10.82
CA THR A 155 24.54 -54.37 -9.45
C THR A 155 24.55 -52.84 -9.38
N VAL A 156 23.84 -52.25 -8.40
CA VAL A 156 23.78 -50.80 -8.18
C VAL A 156 25.17 -50.18 -8.03
N GLY A 157 26.07 -50.88 -7.33
CA GLY A 157 27.45 -50.44 -7.13
C GLY A 157 28.22 -50.27 -8.44
N GLN A 158 27.99 -51.15 -9.41
CA GLN A 158 28.64 -51.09 -10.73
C GLN A 158 28.07 -49.97 -11.60
N VAL A 159 26.77 -49.70 -11.52
CA VAL A 159 26.09 -48.76 -12.43
C VAL A 159 26.06 -47.33 -11.89
N PHE A 160 25.92 -47.16 -10.56
CA PHE A 160 25.82 -45.86 -9.90
C PHE A 160 27.12 -45.48 -9.18
N TYR A 161 27.63 -46.29 -8.26
CA TYR A 161 28.77 -45.88 -7.42
C TYR A 161 30.12 -45.88 -8.13
N ALA A 162 30.40 -46.89 -8.97
CA ALA A 162 31.64 -46.96 -9.75
C ALA A 162 31.77 -45.81 -10.78
N ALA A 163 30.64 -45.26 -11.23
CA ALA A 163 30.57 -44.10 -12.12
C ALA A 163 30.48 -42.76 -11.37
N ASN A 164 30.65 -42.75 -10.04
CA ASN A 164 30.51 -41.59 -9.16
C ASN A 164 29.15 -40.89 -9.23
N ARG A 165 28.07 -41.65 -9.47
CA ARG A 165 26.69 -41.17 -9.59
C ARG A 165 25.95 -41.39 -8.28
N SER A 166 26.17 -40.50 -7.31
CA SER A 166 25.52 -40.56 -5.99
C SER A 166 24.10 -39.96 -6.01
N PHE A 167 23.23 -40.50 -6.88
CA PHE A 167 21.84 -40.02 -7.05
C PHE A 167 20.79 -40.97 -6.46
N CYS A 168 21.21 -42.10 -5.89
CA CYS A 168 20.32 -43.01 -5.18
C CYS A 168 19.99 -42.49 -3.77
N LEU A 169 18.91 -42.99 -3.18
CA LEU A 169 18.59 -42.73 -1.79
C LEU A 169 19.72 -43.21 -0.85
N PRO A 170 19.89 -42.58 0.32
CA PRO A 170 20.88 -43.01 1.31
C PRO A 170 20.62 -44.45 1.77
N GLY A 171 21.68 -45.27 1.90
CA GLY A 171 21.58 -46.63 2.45
C GLY A 171 21.24 -47.74 1.45
N VAL A 172 21.20 -47.47 0.14
CA VAL A 172 21.00 -48.50 -0.88
C VAL A 172 22.24 -49.42 -0.97
N PRO A 173 22.11 -50.75 -0.81
CA PRO A 173 23.22 -51.68 -0.91
C PRO A 173 23.79 -51.76 -2.33
N GLY A 174 25.13 -51.75 -2.45
CA GLY A 174 25.81 -51.79 -3.75
C GLY A 174 25.66 -53.12 -4.50
N ASP A 175 25.34 -54.20 -3.80
CA ASP A 175 25.13 -55.56 -4.32
C ASP A 175 23.71 -55.80 -4.85
N MET A 176 22.77 -54.87 -4.64
CA MET A 176 21.40 -54.96 -5.15
C MET A 176 21.36 -54.93 -6.68
N PRO A 177 20.55 -55.77 -7.36
CA PRO A 177 20.34 -55.69 -8.80
C PRO A 177 19.65 -54.38 -9.21
N VAL A 178 20.09 -53.77 -10.32
CA VAL A 178 19.54 -52.49 -10.80
C VAL A 178 18.04 -52.59 -11.12
N HIS A 179 17.58 -53.67 -11.76
CA HIS A 179 16.14 -53.88 -12.01
C HIS A 179 15.31 -53.80 -10.72
N GLN A 180 15.81 -54.41 -9.63
CA GLN A 180 15.14 -54.35 -8.33
C GLN A 180 15.15 -52.93 -7.77
N SER A 181 16.29 -52.24 -7.83
CA SER A 181 16.41 -50.85 -7.37
C SER A 181 15.50 -49.88 -8.12
N LEU A 182 15.27 -50.09 -9.42
CA LEU A 182 14.36 -49.26 -10.22
C LEU A 182 12.88 -49.56 -9.91
N SER A 183 12.52 -50.84 -9.76
CA SER A 183 11.15 -51.23 -9.38
C SER A 183 10.71 -50.71 -8.00
N GLN A 184 11.70 -50.49 -7.12
CA GLN A 184 11.51 -49.98 -5.76
C GLN A 184 11.73 -48.46 -5.65
N GLU A 185 11.96 -47.77 -6.78
CA GLU A 185 12.26 -46.33 -6.85
C GLU A 185 13.42 -45.87 -5.92
N LEU A 186 14.40 -46.74 -5.66
CA LEU A 186 15.54 -46.44 -4.79
C LEU A 186 16.65 -45.65 -5.48
N CYS A 187 16.72 -45.78 -6.81
CA CYS A 187 17.63 -45.04 -7.68
C CYS A 187 16.86 -44.51 -8.90
N PRO A 188 17.27 -43.36 -9.48
CA PRO A 188 16.61 -42.81 -10.66
C PRO A 188 16.88 -43.67 -11.91
N SER A 189 15.85 -43.88 -12.73
CA SER A 189 15.95 -44.61 -14.02
C SER A 189 16.60 -43.76 -15.12
N PHE A 190 16.53 -42.44 -15.00
CA PHE A 190 17.17 -41.48 -15.89
C PHE A 190 17.59 -40.21 -15.14
N LEU A 191 18.52 -39.47 -15.74
CA LEU A 191 18.98 -38.15 -15.32
C LEU A 191 18.86 -37.20 -16.50
N LEU A 192 18.34 -36.01 -16.25
CA LEU A 192 18.26 -34.93 -17.23
C LEU A 192 19.31 -33.87 -16.94
N PRO A 193 19.96 -33.30 -17.98
CA PRO A 193 20.88 -32.20 -17.78
C PRO A 193 20.13 -31.03 -17.17
N SER A 194 20.63 -30.54 -16.03
CA SER A 194 19.91 -29.65 -15.13
C SER A 194 20.81 -28.56 -14.57
N SER A 195 20.27 -27.37 -14.33
CA SER A 195 20.94 -26.29 -13.61
C SER A 195 20.36 -26.12 -12.20
N PRO A 196 21.20 -25.73 -11.21
CA PRO A 196 20.72 -25.43 -9.88
C PRO A 196 19.93 -24.12 -9.87
N ALA A 197 18.73 -24.13 -9.29
CA ALA A 197 17.96 -22.93 -8.97
C ALA A 197 17.22 -23.11 -7.63
N LEU A 198 17.40 -22.17 -6.70
CA LEU A 198 16.82 -22.18 -5.34
C LEU A 198 16.99 -23.51 -4.58
N GLY A 199 18.21 -24.05 -4.63
CA GLY A 199 18.52 -25.31 -3.97
C GLY A 199 17.86 -26.54 -4.61
N ARG A 200 17.35 -26.47 -5.84
CA ARG A 200 16.77 -27.62 -6.57
C ARG A 200 17.40 -27.74 -7.97
N CYS A 201 17.41 -28.95 -8.53
CA CYS A 201 17.89 -29.22 -9.88
C CYS A 201 16.74 -29.21 -10.88
N PHE A 202 16.82 -28.34 -11.89
CA PHE A 202 15.81 -28.21 -12.93
C PHE A 202 16.37 -28.48 -14.32
N PRO A 203 15.64 -29.23 -15.17
CA PRO A 203 16.13 -29.64 -16.49
C PRO A 203 16.29 -28.46 -17.45
N TRP A 204 17.20 -28.56 -18.42
CA TRP A 204 17.41 -27.54 -19.45
C TRP A 204 16.28 -27.49 -20.50
N PRO A 205 16.04 -26.34 -21.15
CA PRO A 205 14.98 -26.15 -22.15
C PRO A 205 14.99 -27.12 -23.35
N ASN A 206 16.19 -27.52 -23.79
CA ASN A 206 16.38 -28.36 -24.98
C ASN A 206 16.76 -29.81 -24.62
N SER A 207 16.42 -30.26 -23.39
CA SER A 207 16.74 -31.62 -22.96
C SER A 207 15.88 -32.64 -23.71
N THR A 208 16.52 -33.60 -24.37
CA THR A 208 15.82 -34.74 -24.97
C THR A 208 15.32 -35.67 -23.85
N VAL A 209 14.01 -35.86 -23.80
CA VAL A 209 13.36 -36.76 -22.83
C VAL A 209 13.49 -38.20 -23.34
N PRO A 210 13.91 -39.18 -22.51
CA PRO A 210 13.86 -40.59 -22.87
C PRO A 210 12.42 -41.03 -23.15
N GLU A 211 12.19 -41.92 -24.13
CA GLU A 211 10.86 -42.48 -24.39
C GLU A 211 10.36 -43.26 -23.15
N VAL A 212 9.43 -42.67 -22.41
CA VAL A 212 8.75 -43.32 -21.28
C VAL A 212 7.40 -43.85 -21.80
N PRO A 213 7.05 -45.14 -21.59
CA PRO A 213 5.89 -45.77 -22.24
C PRO A 213 4.50 -45.18 -21.95
N GLU A 214 4.35 -44.28 -20.97
CA GLU A 214 3.05 -43.84 -20.45
C GLU A 214 2.69 -42.37 -20.70
N ILE A 215 3.50 -41.60 -21.44
CA ILE A 215 3.34 -40.13 -21.48
C ILE A 215 3.39 -39.55 -22.91
N SER A 216 2.42 -38.69 -23.24
CA SER A 216 2.37 -37.94 -24.50
C SER A 216 3.37 -36.78 -24.51
N ASN A 217 4.17 -36.64 -25.58
CA ASN A 217 5.20 -35.59 -25.73
C ASN A 217 4.66 -34.14 -25.64
N THR A 218 3.37 -33.92 -25.87
CA THR A 218 2.77 -32.57 -25.91
C THR A 218 2.45 -32.00 -24.53
N SER A 219 2.07 -32.82 -23.54
CA SER A 219 1.82 -32.36 -22.17
C SER A 219 3.11 -32.10 -21.39
N ILE A 220 4.17 -32.86 -21.71
CA ILE A 220 5.51 -32.69 -21.15
C ILE A 220 6.12 -31.36 -21.59
N SER A 221 6.04 -31.01 -22.88
CA SER A 221 6.65 -29.78 -23.41
C SER A 221 5.99 -28.52 -22.84
N GLN A 222 4.66 -28.51 -22.69
CA GLN A 222 3.93 -27.41 -22.05
C GLN A 222 4.25 -27.27 -20.55
N GLY A 223 4.47 -28.40 -19.87
CA GLY A 223 4.88 -28.42 -18.46
C GLY A 223 6.31 -27.94 -18.23
N ILE A 224 7.25 -28.35 -19.09
CA ILE A 224 8.63 -27.90 -19.09
C ILE A 224 8.69 -26.40 -19.38
N SER A 225 7.95 -25.90 -20.38
CA SER A 225 7.93 -24.46 -20.67
C SER A 225 7.39 -23.66 -19.49
N GLY A 226 6.28 -24.10 -18.85
CA GLY A 226 5.73 -23.42 -17.67
C GLY A 226 6.67 -23.43 -16.46
N LEU A 227 7.43 -24.52 -16.27
CA LEU A 227 8.44 -24.63 -15.21
C LEU A 227 9.64 -23.71 -15.47
N LEU A 228 10.10 -23.63 -16.73
CA LEU A 228 11.23 -22.79 -17.14
C LEU A 228 10.90 -21.31 -17.12
N ASP A 229 9.68 -20.92 -17.49
CA ASP A 229 9.21 -19.54 -17.40
C ASP A 229 9.26 -19.04 -15.93
N SER A 230 8.93 -19.91 -14.97
CA SER A 230 9.03 -19.64 -13.53
C SER A 230 10.48 -19.47 -13.05
N LEU A 231 11.45 -20.14 -13.70
CA LEU A 231 12.87 -20.09 -13.35
C LEU A 231 13.59 -18.90 -14.01
N ASN A 232 13.26 -18.58 -15.25
CA ASN A 232 13.70 -17.35 -15.91
C ASN A 232 13.28 -16.11 -15.10
N ALA A 233 12.07 -16.11 -14.52
CA ALA A 233 11.63 -15.07 -13.60
C ALA A 233 12.53 -14.95 -12.34
N ARG A 234 13.17 -16.04 -11.91
CA ARG A 234 14.07 -16.08 -10.75
C ARG A 234 15.52 -15.70 -11.10
N ASP A 235 16.02 -16.01 -12.29
CA ASP A 235 17.31 -15.46 -12.79
C ASP A 235 17.27 -13.92 -12.90
N ILE A 236 16.15 -13.40 -13.42
CA ILE A 236 15.85 -11.96 -13.41
C ILE A 236 15.94 -11.40 -11.99
N SER A 237 15.46 -12.12 -10.97
CA SER A 237 15.50 -11.65 -9.57
C SER A 237 16.92 -11.55 -8.99
N VAL A 238 17.86 -12.41 -9.40
CA VAL A 238 19.26 -12.34 -8.94
C VAL A 238 19.98 -11.14 -9.56
N LYS A 239 19.80 -10.92 -10.87
CA LYS A 239 20.32 -9.73 -11.57
C LYS A 239 19.78 -8.42 -10.98
N ILE A 240 18.50 -8.41 -10.60
CA ILE A 240 17.89 -7.30 -9.86
C ILE A 240 18.61 -7.04 -8.53
N PHE A 241 18.94 -8.09 -7.77
CA PHE A 241 19.64 -7.96 -6.49
C PHE A 241 21.05 -7.39 -6.67
N GLU A 242 21.80 -7.86 -7.68
CA GLU A 242 23.12 -7.32 -8.02
C GLU A 242 23.05 -5.82 -8.38
N ASP A 243 22.08 -5.44 -9.22
CA ASP A 243 21.87 -4.04 -9.62
C ASP A 243 21.56 -3.15 -8.39
N PHE A 244 20.78 -3.63 -7.42
CA PHE A 244 20.53 -2.91 -6.17
C PHE A 244 21.75 -2.85 -5.27
N ALA A 245 22.48 -3.95 -5.11
CA ALA A 245 23.68 -4.01 -4.29
C ALA A 245 24.77 -3.04 -4.79
N GLN A 246 24.84 -2.79 -6.10
CA GLN A 246 25.76 -1.82 -6.68
C GLN A 246 25.23 -0.37 -6.64
N SER A 247 23.92 -0.14 -6.69
CA SER A 247 23.35 1.21 -6.85
C SER A 247 22.73 1.82 -5.58
N TRP A 248 22.66 1.09 -4.46
CA TRP A 248 21.92 1.50 -3.25
C TRP A 248 22.31 2.88 -2.71
N TYR A 249 23.59 3.24 -2.72
CA TYR A 249 24.07 4.52 -2.19
C TYR A 249 23.64 5.70 -3.09
N TRP A 250 23.59 5.51 -4.41
CA TRP A 250 23.03 6.48 -5.35
C TRP A 250 21.52 6.63 -5.19
N ILE A 251 20.81 5.53 -4.95
CA ILE A 251 19.38 5.57 -4.61
C ILE A 251 19.18 6.40 -3.33
N LEU A 252 19.98 6.17 -2.29
CA LEU A 252 19.91 6.97 -1.05
C LEU A 252 20.20 8.45 -1.29
N ALA A 253 21.18 8.79 -2.15
CA ALA A 253 21.44 10.17 -2.52
C ALA A 253 20.23 10.82 -3.22
N ALA A 254 19.60 10.11 -4.16
CA ALA A 254 18.38 10.56 -4.83
C ALA A 254 17.21 10.79 -3.85
N LEU A 255 17.06 9.91 -2.85
CA LEU A 255 16.08 10.08 -1.77
C LEU A 255 16.40 11.28 -0.87
N GLY A 256 17.67 11.55 -0.59
CA GLY A 256 18.12 12.76 0.10
C GLY A 256 17.74 14.03 -0.66
N VAL A 257 17.95 14.06 -1.98
CA VAL A 257 17.51 15.17 -2.84
C VAL A 257 15.99 15.33 -2.81
N ALA A 258 15.23 14.23 -2.89
CA ALA A 258 13.77 14.26 -2.79
C ALA A 258 13.27 14.88 -1.48
N LEU A 259 13.95 14.58 -0.37
CA LEU A 259 13.67 15.14 0.95
C LEU A 259 13.91 16.65 0.99
N VAL A 260 15.06 17.11 0.48
CA VAL A 260 15.40 18.54 0.41
C VAL A 260 14.42 19.30 -0.48
N LEU A 261 14.10 18.77 -1.65
CA LEU A 261 13.12 19.37 -2.56
C LEU A 261 11.72 19.47 -1.94
N SER A 262 11.29 18.42 -1.22
CA SER A 262 10.00 18.41 -0.53
C SER A 262 9.95 19.48 0.58
N LEU A 263 11.00 19.57 1.39
CA LEU A 263 11.14 20.59 2.43
C LEU A 263 11.13 22.00 1.85
N LEU A 264 11.95 22.23 0.82
CA LEU A 264 12.08 23.51 0.14
C LEU A 264 10.74 23.93 -0.47
N PHE A 265 10.01 23.02 -1.13
CA PHE A 265 8.68 23.29 -1.66
C PHE A 265 7.73 23.79 -0.55
N VAL A 266 7.60 23.05 0.57
CA VAL A 266 6.70 23.41 1.67
C VAL A 266 7.05 24.77 2.29
N LEU A 267 8.34 25.10 2.42
CA LEU A 267 8.80 26.38 2.94
C LEU A 267 8.56 27.54 1.96
N LEU A 268 8.72 27.29 0.66
CA LEU A 268 8.48 28.29 -0.39
C LEU A 268 6.99 28.56 -0.61
N LEU A 269 6.08 27.65 -0.24
CA LEU A 269 4.63 27.85 -0.37
C LEU A 269 4.15 29.16 0.26
N ARG A 270 4.81 29.67 1.31
CA ARG A 270 4.46 30.98 1.87
C ARG A 270 4.57 32.16 0.88
N LEU A 271 5.44 32.04 -0.13
CA LEU A 271 5.69 33.06 -1.15
C LEU A 271 4.94 32.77 -2.44
N VAL A 272 4.89 31.49 -2.82
CA VAL A 272 4.40 31.08 -4.14
C VAL A 272 2.98 30.54 -4.12
N ALA A 273 2.34 30.27 -2.97
CA ALA A 273 1.01 29.63 -2.94
C ALA A 273 -0.04 30.41 -3.75
N GLY A 274 -0.13 31.74 -3.57
CA GLY A 274 -1.05 32.58 -4.34
C GLY A 274 -0.78 32.52 -5.85
N PRO A 275 0.41 32.96 -6.33
CA PRO A 275 0.76 32.89 -7.74
C PRO A 275 0.61 31.49 -8.35
N LEU A 276 1.04 30.45 -7.63
CA LEU A 276 0.96 29.06 -8.08
C LEU A 276 -0.49 28.62 -8.28
N VAL A 277 -1.39 28.93 -7.34
CA VAL A 277 -2.83 28.60 -7.49
C VAL A 277 -3.41 29.29 -8.73
N PHE A 278 -3.07 30.56 -8.99
CA PHE A 278 -3.54 31.25 -10.20
C PHE A 278 -2.96 30.65 -11.48
N VAL A 279 -1.66 30.33 -11.51
CA VAL A 279 -1.01 29.67 -12.66
C VAL A 279 -1.68 28.33 -12.94
N LEU A 280 -1.99 27.54 -11.91
CA LEU A 280 -2.67 26.25 -12.07
C LEU A 280 -4.11 26.43 -12.57
N ILE A 281 -4.87 27.41 -12.05
CA ILE A 281 -6.20 27.72 -12.54
C ILE A 281 -6.17 28.14 -14.01
N ILE A 282 -5.27 29.06 -14.38
CA ILE A 282 -5.10 29.52 -15.76
C ILE A 282 -4.65 28.37 -16.66
N GLY A 283 -3.77 27.50 -16.17
CA GLY A 283 -3.30 26.31 -16.90
C GLY A 283 -4.44 25.35 -17.22
N VAL A 284 -5.33 25.07 -16.26
CA VAL A 284 -6.50 24.20 -16.48
C VAL A 284 -7.46 24.81 -17.52
N LEU A 285 -7.76 26.11 -17.40
CA LEU A 285 -8.59 26.82 -18.38
C LEU A 285 -7.92 26.82 -19.78
N GLY A 286 -6.60 27.02 -19.84
CA GLY A 286 -5.84 27.01 -21.09
C GLY A 286 -5.86 25.64 -21.78
N VAL A 287 -5.72 24.54 -21.03
CA VAL A 287 -5.80 23.17 -21.59
C VAL A 287 -7.20 22.88 -22.11
N LEU A 288 -8.25 23.27 -21.39
CA LEU A 288 -9.64 23.10 -21.85
C LEU A 288 -9.93 23.94 -23.08
N ALA A 289 -9.51 25.21 -23.11
CA ALA A 289 -9.64 26.09 -24.27
C ALA A 289 -8.90 25.55 -25.50
N TYR A 290 -7.68 25.02 -25.32
CA TYR A 290 -6.95 24.34 -26.40
C TYR A 290 -7.68 23.08 -26.88
N GLY A 291 -8.25 22.29 -25.96
CA GLY A 291 -9.07 21.12 -26.31
C GLY A 291 -10.29 21.49 -27.14
N ILE A 292 -10.98 22.58 -26.80
CA ILE A 292 -12.11 23.14 -27.59
C ILE A 292 -11.61 23.53 -28.99
N TYR A 293 -10.51 24.28 -29.08
CA TYR A 293 -9.91 24.68 -30.36
C TYR A 293 -9.54 23.47 -31.23
N HIS A 294 -8.90 22.46 -30.65
CA HIS A 294 -8.50 21.24 -31.35
C HIS A 294 -9.71 20.46 -31.85
N CYS A 295 -10.73 20.26 -31.00
CA CYS A 295 -11.96 19.56 -31.39
C CYS A 295 -12.70 20.32 -32.51
N TRP A 296 -12.70 21.65 -32.47
CA TRP A 296 -13.28 22.47 -33.54
C TRP A 296 -12.54 22.27 -34.86
N ASN A 297 -11.20 22.24 -34.83
CA ASN A 297 -10.39 22.08 -36.02
C ASN A 297 -10.57 20.70 -36.68
N GLU A 298 -10.56 19.64 -35.86
CA GLU A 298 -10.82 18.27 -36.33
C GLU A 298 -12.26 18.09 -36.84
N TYR A 299 -13.24 18.62 -36.12
CA TYR A 299 -14.64 18.63 -36.58
C TYR A 299 -14.75 19.29 -37.94
N ARG A 300 -14.12 20.45 -38.14
CA ARG A 300 -14.15 21.16 -39.42
C ARG A 300 -13.50 20.36 -40.55
N LEU A 301 -12.40 19.65 -40.27
CA LEU A 301 -11.71 18.81 -41.26
C LEU A 301 -12.56 17.60 -41.67
N LEU A 302 -13.21 16.97 -40.70
CA LEU A 302 -14.04 15.78 -40.89
C LEU A 302 -15.47 16.11 -41.31
N ARG A 303 -15.90 17.36 -41.24
CA ARG A 303 -17.26 17.76 -41.65
C ARG A 303 -17.55 17.47 -43.12
N ASP A 304 -16.54 17.61 -43.96
CA ASP A 304 -16.70 17.48 -45.41
C ASP A 304 -16.23 16.10 -45.93
N LYS A 305 -15.50 15.32 -45.11
CA LYS A 305 -14.82 14.06 -45.53
C LYS A 305 -14.99 12.88 -44.57
N GLY A 306 -15.54 13.10 -43.38
CA GLY A 306 -15.61 12.11 -42.30
C GLY A 306 -16.82 11.19 -42.40
N ALA A 307 -16.73 10.04 -41.75
CA ALA A 307 -17.83 9.09 -41.68
C ALA A 307 -18.89 9.53 -40.66
N SER A 308 -20.15 9.17 -40.88
CA SER A 308 -21.22 9.40 -39.90
C SER A 308 -21.35 8.24 -38.92
N ILE A 309 -21.86 8.49 -37.70
CA ILE A 309 -22.08 7.45 -36.68
C ILE A 309 -22.98 6.32 -37.20
N SER A 310 -23.94 6.63 -38.07
CA SER A 310 -24.85 5.62 -38.64
C SER A 310 -24.15 4.61 -39.54
N GLN A 311 -22.96 4.93 -40.07
CA GLN A 311 -22.19 4.03 -40.94
C GLN A 311 -21.29 3.06 -40.15
N LEU A 312 -20.90 3.40 -38.92
CA LEU A 312 -19.90 2.62 -38.16
C LEU A 312 -20.46 1.61 -37.17
N GLY A 313 -21.74 1.68 -36.80
CA GLY A 313 -22.32 0.83 -35.75
C GLY A 313 -21.63 0.99 -34.38
N PHE A 314 -22.11 0.28 -33.35
CA PHE A 314 -21.41 0.25 -32.05
C PHE A 314 -20.22 -0.72 -32.14
N THR A 315 -19.02 -0.16 -32.31
CA THR A 315 -17.75 -0.90 -32.31
C THR A 315 -16.96 -0.58 -31.03
N THR A 316 -16.15 -1.52 -30.55
CA THR A 316 -15.26 -1.32 -29.39
C THR A 316 -13.93 -0.66 -29.76
N ASN A 317 -13.68 -0.44 -31.05
CA ASN A 317 -12.44 0.17 -31.53
C ASN A 317 -12.48 1.70 -31.35
N LEU A 318 -11.78 2.21 -30.34
CA LEU A 318 -11.73 3.64 -30.01
C LEU A 318 -11.14 4.50 -31.15
N SER A 319 -10.21 3.95 -31.92
CA SER A 319 -9.63 4.60 -33.11
C SER A 319 -10.63 4.78 -34.25
N ALA A 320 -11.71 3.99 -34.29
CA ALA A 320 -12.75 4.14 -35.30
C ALA A 320 -13.62 5.38 -35.02
N TYR A 321 -13.67 5.85 -33.78
CA TYR A 321 -14.41 7.06 -33.38
C TYR A 321 -13.64 8.35 -33.68
N SER A 322 -12.33 8.31 -33.95
CA SER A 322 -11.55 9.51 -34.30
C SER A 322 -11.79 9.99 -35.73
N SER A 323 -12.32 9.13 -36.62
CA SER A 323 -12.65 9.47 -38.01
C SER A 323 -14.10 9.94 -38.21
N VAL A 324 -14.86 10.06 -37.12
CA VAL A 324 -16.28 10.41 -37.13
C VAL A 324 -16.46 11.88 -36.79
N GLN A 325 -17.23 12.64 -37.57
CA GLN A 325 -17.43 14.07 -37.30
C GLN A 325 -18.21 14.33 -36.00
N GLU A 326 -19.24 13.52 -35.72
CA GLU A 326 -20.16 13.71 -34.59
C GLU A 326 -19.48 13.53 -33.23
N THR A 327 -18.41 12.73 -33.16
CA THR A 327 -17.66 12.49 -31.92
C THR A 327 -16.90 13.74 -31.51
N TRP A 328 -16.25 14.41 -32.46
CA TRP A 328 -15.56 15.68 -32.23
C TRP A 328 -16.52 16.82 -31.92
N LEU A 329 -17.69 16.85 -32.56
CA LEU A 329 -18.75 17.81 -32.23
C LEU A 329 -19.29 17.59 -30.80
N ALA A 330 -19.56 16.35 -30.41
CA ALA A 330 -19.99 16.02 -29.05
C ALA A 330 -18.92 16.38 -28.02
N ALA A 331 -17.64 16.03 -28.28
CA ALA A 331 -16.51 16.39 -27.43
C ALA A 331 -16.36 17.91 -27.28
N LEU A 332 -16.50 18.67 -28.38
CA LEU A 332 -16.47 20.13 -28.38
C LEU A 332 -17.54 20.71 -27.46
N ILE A 333 -18.80 20.27 -27.60
CA ILE A 333 -19.91 20.76 -26.77
C ILE A 333 -19.67 20.44 -25.29
N LEU A 334 -19.24 19.21 -24.99
CA LEU A 334 -18.95 18.79 -23.61
C LEU A 334 -17.83 19.63 -22.98
N LEU A 335 -16.73 19.85 -23.70
CA LEU A 335 -15.61 20.67 -23.22
C LEU A 335 -16.02 22.14 -23.05
N ALA A 336 -16.82 22.70 -23.96
CA ALA A 336 -17.31 24.08 -23.86
C ALA A 336 -18.24 24.29 -22.66
N VAL A 337 -19.16 23.35 -22.41
CA VAL A 337 -20.03 23.39 -21.22
C VAL A 337 -19.21 23.26 -19.94
N LEU A 338 -18.23 22.36 -19.91
CA LEU A 338 -17.35 22.16 -18.77
C LEU A 338 -16.54 23.44 -18.45
N GLU A 339 -15.94 24.07 -19.47
CA GLU A 339 -15.20 25.32 -19.34
C GLU A 339 -16.10 26.46 -18.82
N GLY A 340 -17.32 26.58 -19.36
CA GLY A 340 -18.31 27.56 -18.89
C GLY A 340 -18.68 27.37 -17.42
N ILE A 341 -18.94 26.13 -16.98
CA ILE A 341 -19.23 25.81 -15.58
C ILE A 341 -18.03 26.14 -14.69
N LEU A 342 -16.81 25.81 -15.12
CA LEU A 342 -15.59 26.08 -14.37
C LEU A 342 -15.37 27.59 -14.18
N LEU A 343 -15.53 28.39 -15.24
CA LEU A 343 -15.42 29.84 -15.18
C LEU A 343 -16.45 30.45 -14.21
N LEU A 344 -17.72 30.03 -14.30
CA LEU A 344 -18.75 30.48 -13.37
C LEU A 344 -18.39 30.11 -11.92
N MET A 345 -17.95 28.88 -11.68
CA MET A 345 -17.51 28.42 -10.36
C MET A 345 -16.37 29.29 -9.80
N LEU A 346 -15.35 29.59 -10.61
CA LEU A 346 -14.22 30.43 -10.21
C LEU A 346 -14.63 31.85 -9.85
N ILE A 347 -15.56 32.45 -10.61
CA ILE A 347 -16.10 33.79 -10.33
C ILE A 347 -16.84 33.82 -8.99
N PHE A 348 -17.75 32.86 -8.75
CA PHE A 348 -18.53 32.80 -7.52
C PHE A 348 -17.67 32.46 -6.29
N LEU A 349 -16.65 31.61 -6.45
CA LEU A 349 -15.81 31.15 -5.35
C LEU A 349 -14.56 32.01 -5.10
N ARG A 350 -14.35 33.11 -5.85
CA ARG A 350 -13.17 33.99 -5.75
C ARG A 350 -12.80 34.38 -4.31
N GLN A 351 -13.80 34.73 -3.49
CA GLN A 351 -13.56 35.14 -2.11
C GLN A 351 -13.18 33.94 -1.22
N ARG A 352 -13.74 32.77 -1.52
CA ARG A 352 -13.41 31.52 -0.82
C ARG A 352 -11.99 31.06 -1.16
N ILE A 353 -11.58 31.19 -2.42
CA ILE A 353 -10.22 30.89 -2.88
C ILE A 353 -9.20 31.79 -2.17
N ARG A 354 -9.49 33.09 -2.02
CA ARG A 354 -8.61 34.01 -1.24
C ARG A 354 -8.44 33.58 0.22
N ILE A 355 -9.51 33.12 0.87
CA ILE A 355 -9.43 32.59 2.24
C ILE A 355 -8.57 31.32 2.27
N ALA A 356 -8.75 30.41 1.30
CA ALA A 356 -7.97 29.18 1.19
C ALA A 356 -6.46 29.48 1.00
N ILE A 357 -6.11 30.41 0.11
CA ILE A 357 -4.72 30.84 -0.09
C ILE A 357 -4.13 31.41 1.20
N ALA A 358 -4.87 32.28 1.90
CA ALA A 358 -4.41 32.85 3.17
C ALA A 358 -4.18 31.76 4.24
N LEU A 359 -5.05 30.74 4.30
CA LEU A 359 -4.86 29.60 5.20
C LEU A 359 -3.64 28.74 4.82
N LEU A 360 -3.39 28.54 3.51
CA LEU A 360 -2.20 27.83 3.02
C LEU A 360 -0.90 28.56 3.38
N GLU A 361 -0.88 29.88 3.26
CA GLU A 361 0.25 30.71 3.68
C GLU A 361 0.48 30.63 5.19
N GLU A 362 -0.58 30.69 6.01
CA GLU A 362 -0.46 30.50 7.47
C GLU A 362 -0.04 29.07 7.83
N ALA A 363 -0.49 28.05 7.09
CA ALA A 363 -0.06 26.66 7.29
C ALA A 363 1.44 26.48 7.00
N SER A 364 1.95 27.12 5.94
CA SER A 364 3.39 27.14 5.64
C SER A 364 4.19 27.83 6.75
N ARG A 365 3.67 28.93 7.34
CA ARG A 365 4.29 29.55 8.52
C ARG A 365 4.26 28.66 9.75
N ALA A 366 3.16 27.96 10.00
CA ALA A 366 3.02 27.05 11.13
C ALA A 366 4.01 25.89 11.04
N VAL A 367 4.08 25.24 9.87
CA VAL A 367 5.09 24.22 9.58
C VAL A 367 6.49 24.82 9.72
N GLY A 368 6.71 26.01 9.14
CA GLY A 368 7.90 26.86 9.23
C GLY A 368 8.47 27.02 10.65
N GLN A 369 7.61 27.31 11.62
CA GLN A 369 7.98 27.55 13.02
C GLN A 369 8.07 26.26 13.84
N MET A 370 7.46 25.17 13.38
CA MET A 370 7.46 23.87 14.04
C MET A 370 8.12 22.81 13.15
N MET A 371 9.35 23.05 12.69
CA MET A 371 10.10 22.15 11.80
C MET A 371 10.10 20.69 12.26
N SER A 372 10.08 20.43 13.58
CA SER A 372 10.00 19.07 14.14
C SER A 372 8.82 18.26 13.59
N THR A 373 7.71 18.90 13.20
CA THR A 373 6.54 18.20 12.63
C THR A 373 6.86 17.52 11.31
N LEU A 374 7.85 18.01 10.55
CA LEU A 374 8.24 17.43 9.27
C LEU A 374 9.03 16.13 9.41
N PHE A 375 9.59 15.84 10.58
CA PHE A 375 10.22 14.55 10.87
C PHE A 375 9.22 13.48 11.34
N TYR A 376 7.98 13.87 11.66
CA TYR A 376 6.95 12.94 12.14
C TYR A 376 6.57 11.82 11.15
N PRO A 377 6.56 12.03 9.82
CA PRO A 377 6.38 10.95 8.86
C PRO A 377 7.40 9.82 9.00
N LEU A 378 8.64 10.11 9.41
CA LEU A 378 9.66 9.08 9.66
C LEU A 378 9.27 8.20 10.86
N VAL A 379 8.80 8.82 11.94
CA VAL A 379 8.29 8.08 13.12
C VAL A 379 7.11 7.20 12.71
N THR A 380 6.18 7.75 11.91
CA THR A 380 5.02 6.98 11.41
C THR A 380 5.48 5.83 10.53
N PHE A 381 6.43 6.05 9.63
CA PHE A 381 6.99 5.02 8.75
C PHE A 381 7.64 3.88 9.53
N VAL A 382 8.49 4.20 10.53
CA VAL A 382 9.11 3.19 11.40
C VAL A 382 8.04 2.37 12.12
N LEU A 383 7.01 3.01 12.69
CA LEU A 383 5.92 2.30 13.37
C LEU A 383 5.12 1.40 12.40
N LEU A 384 4.88 1.85 11.17
CA LEU A 384 4.20 1.04 10.16
C LEU A 384 5.06 -0.14 9.70
N LEU A 385 6.38 0.05 9.52
CA LEU A 385 7.31 -1.03 9.22
C LEU A 385 7.32 -2.08 10.34
N VAL A 386 7.32 -1.66 11.60
CA VAL A 386 7.22 -2.59 12.75
C VAL A 386 5.92 -3.39 12.67
N CYS A 387 4.78 -2.76 12.36
CA CYS A 387 3.50 -3.47 12.24
C CYS A 387 3.51 -4.49 11.09
N ILE A 388 4.02 -4.10 9.92
CA ILE A 388 4.09 -4.96 8.74
C ILE A 388 5.08 -6.10 8.94
N ALA A 389 6.26 -5.81 9.48
CA ALA A 389 7.29 -6.82 9.75
C ALA A 389 6.80 -7.83 10.80
N TYR A 390 6.19 -7.36 11.90
CA TYR A 390 5.61 -8.25 12.90
C TYR A 390 4.54 -9.17 12.32
N TRP A 391 3.64 -8.63 11.49
CA TRP A 391 2.63 -9.42 10.81
C TRP A 391 3.24 -10.42 9.82
N ALA A 392 4.17 -9.98 8.96
CA ALA A 392 4.78 -10.83 7.94
C ALA A 392 5.55 -11.99 8.58
N MET A 393 6.31 -11.71 9.64
CA MET A 393 7.02 -12.74 10.40
C MET A 393 6.04 -13.71 11.07
N THR A 394 5.01 -13.21 11.74
CA THR A 394 3.99 -14.07 12.36
C THR A 394 3.29 -14.94 11.32
N ALA A 395 2.89 -14.36 10.19
CA ALA A 395 2.21 -15.07 9.11
C ALA A 395 3.10 -16.15 8.48
N LEU A 396 4.38 -15.85 8.28
CA LEU A 396 5.39 -16.79 7.77
C LEU A 396 5.56 -17.99 8.70
N TYR A 397 5.82 -17.74 9.99
CA TYR A 397 6.01 -18.81 10.98
C TYR A 397 4.74 -19.63 11.17
N LEU A 398 3.57 -18.99 11.10
CA LEU A 398 2.30 -19.68 11.19
C LEU A 398 2.03 -20.52 9.93
N ALA A 399 2.48 -20.08 8.74
CA ALA A 399 2.37 -20.84 7.50
C ALA A 399 3.31 -22.07 7.48
N THR A 400 4.46 -22.00 8.18
CA THR A 400 5.40 -23.11 8.34
C THR A 400 5.20 -23.90 9.63
N SER A 401 4.13 -23.61 10.37
CA SER A 401 3.82 -24.35 11.58
C SER A 401 3.38 -25.77 11.23
N GLY A 402 3.83 -26.76 12.01
CA GLY A 402 3.48 -28.16 11.82
C GLY A 402 4.57 -29.10 12.30
N GLN A 403 4.19 -30.16 13.00
CA GLN A 403 5.13 -31.21 13.37
C GLN A 403 5.36 -32.14 12.18
N PRO A 404 6.61 -32.48 11.82
CA PRO A 404 6.88 -33.41 10.75
C PRO A 404 6.38 -34.80 11.12
N GLN A 405 5.64 -35.43 10.22
CA GLN A 405 5.13 -36.78 10.35
C GLN A 405 5.97 -37.72 9.50
N TYR A 406 6.53 -38.74 10.14
CA TYR A 406 7.30 -39.80 9.50
C TYR A 406 6.51 -41.10 9.57
N VAL A 407 6.55 -41.88 8.50
CA VAL A 407 5.85 -43.16 8.38
C VAL A 407 6.78 -44.29 8.00
N LEU A 408 6.46 -45.50 8.47
CA LEU A 408 7.17 -46.71 8.08
C LEU A 408 6.87 -47.03 6.62
N TRP A 409 7.92 -47.10 5.82
CA TRP A 409 7.88 -47.47 4.42
C TRP A 409 8.88 -48.58 4.13
N ALA A 410 8.44 -49.55 3.35
CA ALA A 410 9.28 -50.61 2.83
C ALA A 410 9.05 -50.72 1.31
N PRO A 411 10.12 -50.95 0.54
CA PRO A 411 10.05 -50.95 -0.92
C PRO A 411 9.27 -52.13 -1.51
N ASN A 412 9.12 -53.25 -0.78
CA ASN A 412 8.24 -54.35 -1.18
C ASN A 412 7.66 -55.06 0.04
N VAL A 413 6.36 -54.86 0.27
CA VAL A 413 5.59 -55.42 1.40
C VAL A 413 5.43 -56.94 1.34
N SER A 414 5.70 -57.54 0.18
CA SER A 414 5.52 -58.96 -0.10
C SER A 414 6.75 -59.82 0.26
N LEU A 415 7.83 -59.22 0.78
CA LEU A 415 9.06 -59.93 1.18
C LEU A 415 8.87 -60.68 2.51
N ALA A 416 9.46 -61.88 2.61
CA ALA A 416 9.45 -62.68 3.83
C ALA A 416 10.08 -61.87 4.99
N GLY A 417 9.30 -61.67 6.07
CA GLY A 417 9.70 -60.87 7.24
C GLY A 417 9.06 -59.48 7.34
N CYS A 418 8.31 -59.01 6.33
CA CYS A 418 7.57 -57.74 6.34
C CYS A 418 6.09 -57.87 6.71
N GLU A 419 5.53 -59.09 6.73
CA GLU A 419 4.10 -59.37 7.03
C GLU A 419 3.64 -58.91 8.42
N LYS A 420 4.57 -58.80 9.38
CA LYS A 420 4.29 -58.37 10.77
C LYS A 420 4.39 -56.84 10.97
N VAL A 421 4.82 -56.10 9.95
CA VAL A 421 5.05 -54.65 10.04
C VAL A 421 3.87 -53.91 9.42
N MET A 422 3.15 -53.11 10.22
CA MET A 422 2.09 -52.24 9.71
C MET A 422 2.70 -51.04 8.98
N MET A 423 2.66 -51.06 7.65
CA MET A 423 3.10 -49.92 6.83
C MET A 423 2.22 -48.69 7.02
N ASN A 424 2.74 -47.51 6.69
CA ASN A 424 2.07 -46.21 6.86
C ASN A 424 1.72 -45.86 8.33
N THR A 425 2.32 -46.53 9.31
CA THR A 425 2.22 -46.16 10.72
C THR A 425 3.32 -45.17 11.09
N SER A 426 3.04 -44.31 12.08
CA SER A 426 3.98 -43.27 12.51
C SER A 426 5.25 -43.89 13.08
N CYS A 427 6.42 -43.36 12.71
CA CYS A 427 7.71 -43.75 13.26
C CYS A 427 8.52 -42.54 13.71
N ASP A 428 9.52 -42.81 14.55
CA ASP A 428 10.50 -41.82 14.99
C ASP A 428 11.78 -41.99 14.17
N PRO A 429 12.24 -40.98 13.41
CA PRO A 429 13.45 -41.09 12.60
C PRO A 429 14.73 -41.25 13.44
N MET A 430 14.72 -40.89 14.73
CA MET A 430 15.87 -41.03 15.63
C MET A 430 15.99 -42.43 16.24
N ASN A 431 14.90 -43.19 16.27
CA ASN A 431 14.92 -44.59 16.68
C ASN A 431 15.07 -45.44 15.42
N GLN A 432 16.22 -46.08 15.24
CA GLN A 432 16.34 -47.14 14.23
C GLN A 432 15.22 -48.17 14.48
N PRO A 433 14.60 -48.75 13.44
CA PRO A 433 13.66 -49.86 13.60
C PRO A 433 14.43 -51.09 14.08
N VAL A 434 14.78 -51.10 15.36
CA VAL A 434 15.46 -52.21 16.03
C VAL A 434 14.41 -53.29 16.23
N ASN A 435 14.56 -54.43 15.55
CA ASN A 435 13.75 -55.67 15.59
C ASN A 435 12.80 -55.95 14.41
N SER A 436 12.98 -55.36 13.23
CA SER A 436 12.25 -55.80 12.03
C SER A 436 13.13 -56.66 11.10
N THR A 437 12.69 -57.90 10.84
CA THR A 437 13.25 -58.80 9.81
C THR A 437 12.98 -58.34 8.37
N CYS A 438 12.32 -57.19 8.20
CA CYS A 438 11.92 -56.64 6.90
C CYS A 438 13.12 -55.93 6.24
N PRO A 439 13.64 -56.43 5.10
CA PRO A 439 14.76 -55.80 4.41
C PRO A 439 14.36 -54.45 3.83
N GLY A 440 15.15 -53.40 4.12
CA GLY A 440 14.93 -52.06 3.55
C GLY A 440 13.82 -51.23 4.22
N LEU A 441 13.37 -51.62 5.42
CA LEU A 441 12.43 -50.82 6.20
C LEU A 441 13.07 -49.49 6.62
N MET A 442 12.41 -48.38 6.29
CA MET A 442 12.87 -47.04 6.58
C MET A 442 11.73 -46.15 7.10
N CYS A 443 12.09 -45.17 7.91
CA CYS A 443 11.16 -44.16 8.40
C CYS A 443 11.25 -42.95 7.46
N VAL A 444 10.24 -42.73 6.62
CA VAL A 444 10.24 -41.70 5.57
C VAL A 444 9.31 -40.56 5.94
N PHE A 445 9.65 -39.34 5.49
CA PHE A 445 8.82 -38.18 5.72
C PHE A 445 7.59 -38.21 4.80
N GLN A 446 6.39 -38.12 5.39
CA GLN A 446 5.13 -38.13 4.65
C GLN A 446 4.50 -36.74 4.50
N GLY A 447 4.75 -35.84 5.46
CA GLY A 447 4.14 -34.51 5.49
C GLY A 447 4.11 -33.93 6.90
N TYR A 448 3.34 -32.86 7.10
CA TYR A 448 3.15 -32.25 8.43
C TYR A 448 1.80 -32.63 9.03
N LEU A 449 1.80 -32.92 10.33
CA LEU A 449 0.60 -33.34 11.06
C LEU A 449 -0.42 -32.19 11.12
N SER A 450 -1.64 -32.43 10.62
CA SER A 450 -2.74 -31.44 10.58
C SER A 450 -3.66 -31.46 11.82
N THR A 451 -3.42 -32.36 12.78
CA THR A 451 -4.38 -32.71 13.83
C THR A 451 -4.22 -31.94 15.15
N GLY A 452 -3.15 -31.13 15.30
CA GLY A 452 -2.92 -30.32 16.51
C GLY A 452 -3.97 -29.20 16.70
N LEU A 453 -4.18 -28.77 17.96
CA LEU A 453 -5.17 -27.74 18.30
C LEU A 453 -4.87 -26.37 17.66
N VAL A 454 -3.57 -26.00 17.60
CA VAL A 454 -3.07 -24.84 16.86
C VAL A 454 -3.26 -25.03 15.35
N GLN A 455 -2.96 -26.23 14.85
CA GLN A 455 -3.03 -26.60 13.44
C GLN A 455 -4.46 -26.52 12.87
N ARG A 456 -5.43 -27.00 13.64
CA ARG A 456 -6.86 -26.91 13.31
C ARG A 456 -7.37 -25.46 13.32
N SER A 457 -6.69 -24.58 14.05
CA SER A 457 -7.04 -23.18 14.20
C SER A 457 -6.19 -22.23 13.35
N LEU A 458 -5.28 -22.74 12.50
CA LEU A 458 -4.35 -21.89 11.72
C LEU A 458 -5.06 -20.83 10.90
N PHE A 459 -6.15 -21.21 10.23
CA PHE A 459 -6.95 -20.27 9.46
C PHE A 459 -7.49 -19.13 10.33
N ASN A 460 -7.99 -19.44 11.53
CA ASN A 460 -8.50 -18.44 12.47
C ASN A 460 -7.37 -17.53 13.00
N LEU A 461 -6.19 -18.10 13.26
CA LEU A 461 -5.01 -17.36 13.70
C LEU A 461 -4.47 -16.43 12.60
N GLN A 462 -4.49 -16.86 11.33
CA GLN A 462 -4.15 -16.02 10.18
C GLN A 462 -5.15 -14.87 10.01
N ILE A 463 -6.46 -15.13 10.15
CA ILE A 463 -7.50 -14.09 10.14
C ILE A 463 -7.26 -13.09 11.28
N TYR A 464 -6.99 -13.57 12.48
CA TYR A 464 -6.67 -12.73 13.63
C TYR A 464 -5.44 -11.86 13.36
N GLY A 465 -4.41 -12.42 12.72
CA GLY A 465 -3.22 -11.69 12.29
C GLY A 465 -3.51 -10.59 11.27
N VAL A 466 -4.32 -10.87 10.24
CA VAL A 466 -4.74 -9.86 9.25
C VAL A 466 -5.57 -8.76 9.91
N LEU A 467 -6.53 -9.10 10.78
CA LEU A 467 -7.29 -8.12 11.55
C LEU A 467 -6.36 -7.23 12.39
N GLY A 468 -5.35 -7.84 13.02
CA GLY A 468 -4.35 -7.13 13.81
C GLY A 468 -3.46 -6.20 13.00
N LEU A 469 -3.09 -6.58 11.78
CA LEU A 469 -2.35 -5.72 10.84
C LEU A 469 -3.16 -4.46 10.50
N PHE A 470 -4.41 -4.62 10.05
CA PHE A 470 -5.24 -3.47 9.67
C PHE A 470 -5.52 -2.56 10.87
N TRP A 471 -5.83 -3.14 12.04
CA TRP A 471 -6.13 -2.34 13.23
C TRP A 471 -4.92 -1.57 13.74
N THR A 472 -3.74 -2.19 13.79
CA THR A 472 -2.50 -1.52 14.22
C THR A 472 -2.04 -0.44 13.24
N ILE A 473 -2.08 -0.69 11.93
CA ILE A 473 -1.78 0.32 10.90
C ILE A 473 -2.71 1.53 11.04
N ASN A 474 -4.02 1.30 11.13
CA ASN A 474 -4.98 2.39 11.26
C ASN A 474 -4.81 3.16 12.58
N TRP A 475 -4.44 2.47 13.66
CA TRP A 475 -4.14 3.11 14.94
C TRP A 475 -2.89 3.99 14.87
N VAL A 476 -1.81 3.53 14.24
CA VAL A 476 -0.59 4.31 14.01
C VAL A 476 -0.87 5.56 13.18
N LEU A 477 -1.68 5.43 12.12
CA LEU A 477 -2.11 6.58 11.30
C LEU A 477 -2.97 7.57 12.10
N ALA A 478 -3.90 7.07 12.92
CA ALA A 478 -4.75 7.89 13.79
C ALA A 478 -3.91 8.65 14.84
N LEU A 479 -2.93 7.98 15.45
CA LEU A 479 -1.95 8.60 16.35
C LEU A 479 -1.26 9.76 15.66
N GLY A 480 -0.76 9.57 14.44
CA GLY A 480 -0.12 10.65 13.70
C GLY A 480 -0.99 11.86 13.42
N GLN A 481 -2.23 11.63 12.98
CA GLN A 481 -3.19 12.71 12.73
C GLN A 481 -3.50 13.50 14.00
N CYS A 482 -3.79 12.82 15.12
CA CYS A 482 -4.12 13.48 16.39
C CYS A 482 -2.93 14.26 16.98
N VAL A 483 -1.71 13.72 16.86
CA VAL A 483 -0.50 14.38 17.37
C VAL A 483 -0.18 15.64 16.57
N LEU A 484 -0.20 15.55 15.24
CA LEU A 484 0.00 16.71 14.36
C LEU A 484 -1.09 17.77 14.58
N ALA A 485 -2.36 17.37 14.68
CA ALA A 485 -3.45 18.29 15.01
C ALA A 485 -3.22 19.00 16.35
N GLY A 486 -2.76 18.28 17.37
CA GLY A 486 -2.48 18.86 18.69
C GLY A 486 -1.38 19.91 18.64
N ALA A 487 -0.33 19.68 17.84
CA ALA A 487 0.75 20.64 17.63
C ALA A 487 0.26 21.89 16.86
N PHE A 488 -0.39 21.70 15.70
CA PHE A 488 -0.87 22.81 14.88
C PHE A 488 -1.99 23.62 15.54
N ALA A 489 -2.85 22.99 16.33
CA ALA A 489 -3.83 23.71 17.15
C ALA A 489 -3.15 24.59 18.21
N SER A 490 -2.05 24.11 18.82
CA SER A 490 -1.27 24.92 19.78
C SER A 490 -0.66 26.16 19.11
N PHE A 491 -0.24 26.05 17.85
CA PHE A 491 0.19 27.20 17.05
C PHE A 491 -0.98 28.15 16.76
N TYR A 492 -2.13 27.65 16.30
CA TYR A 492 -3.25 28.51 15.91
C TYR A 492 -3.70 29.41 17.07
N TRP A 493 -3.92 28.79 18.24
CA TRP A 493 -4.43 29.44 19.44
C TRP A 493 -3.35 30.21 20.24
N ALA A 494 -2.11 30.27 19.77
CA ALA A 494 -1.10 31.18 20.31
C ALA A 494 -1.39 32.62 19.83
N PHE A 495 -1.60 33.58 20.74
CA PHE A 495 -1.98 34.94 20.34
C PHE A 495 -0.78 35.72 19.77
N HIS A 496 0.35 35.73 20.47
CA HIS A 496 1.61 36.32 20.01
C HIS A 496 2.57 35.26 19.46
N LYS A 497 2.54 35.06 18.14
CA LYS A 497 3.42 34.12 17.44
C LYS A 497 4.80 34.80 17.17
N PRO A 498 5.95 34.18 17.49
CA PRO A 498 6.14 32.80 17.97
C PRO A 498 6.21 32.64 19.51
N ARG A 499 6.16 33.73 20.29
CA ARG A 499 6.44 33.72 21.74
C ARG A 499 5.50 32.81 22.55
N ASP A 500 4.22 32.76 22.18
CA ASP A 500 3.19 32.01 22.92
C ASP A 500 3.10 30.54 22.47
N ILE A 501 3.95 30.10 21.53
CA ILE A 501 3.97 28.71 21.06
C ILE A 501 4.78 27.87 22.06
N PRO A 502 4.28 26.70 22.51
CA PRO A 502 5.06 25.80 23.37
C PRO A 502 6.40 25.41 22.73
N THR A 503 7.46 25.25 23.53
CA THR A 503 8.82 24.91 23.05
C THR A 503 8.90 23.56 22.34
N PHE A 504 8.18 22.55 22.84
CA PHE A 504 8.11 21.20 22.26
C PHE A 504 6.65 20.80 21.97
N PRO A 505 6.00 21.43 20.98
CA PRO A 505 4.57 21.26 20.76
C PRO A 505 4.25 19.84 20.25
N LEU A 506 5.13 19.26 19.44
CA LEU A 506 4.98 17.91 18.90
C LEU A 506 5.10 16.84 20.00
N SER A 507 6.17 16.85 20.79
CA SER A 507 6.41 15.86 21.84
C SER A 507 5.34 15.94 22.94
N SER A 508 4.95 17.16 23.32
CA SER A 508 3.85 17.36 24.27
C SER A 508 2.52 16.82 23.74
N ALA A 509 2.20 17.07 22.45
CA ALA A 509 1.01 16.51 21.81
C ALA A 509 1.06 14.98 21.70
N PHE A 510 2.24 14.40 21.44
CA PHE A 510 2.47 12.95 21.38
C PHE A 510 2.15 12.27 22.71
N ILE A 511 2.78 12.73 23.79
CA ILE A 511 2.59 12.16 25.13
C ILE A 511 1.12 12.34 25.57
N ARG A 512 0.53 13.51 25.34
CA ARG A 512 -0.88 13.78 25.66
C ARG A 512 -1.83 12.84 24.91
N THR A 513 -1.54 12.58 23.63
CA THR A 513 -2.37 11.71 22.80
C THR A 513 -2.31 10.26 23.28
N LEU A 514 -1.11 9.72 23.53
CA LEU A 514 -0.95 8.36 24.04
C LEU A 514 -1.57 8.18 25.44
N ARG A 515 -1.34 9.14 26.35
CA ARG A 515 -1.80 9.02 27.73
C ARG A 515 -3.32 9.08 27.87
N TYR A 516 -3.99 9.95 27.12
CA TYR A 516 -5.41 10.24 27.35
C TYR A 516 -6.34 9.75 26.23
N HIS A 517 -5.85 9.57 25.00
CA HIS A 517 -6.73 9.43 23.83
C HIS A 517 -6.53 8.14 23.03
N THR A 518 -5.68 7.21 23.50
CA THR A 518 -5.47 5.90 22.86
C THR A 518 -6.78 5.15 22.59
N GLY A 519 -7.76 5.20 23.50
CA GLY A 519 -9.08 4.58 23.32
C GLY A 519 -9.87 5.17 22.15
N SER A 520 -9.89 6.50 22.02
CA SER A 520 -10.58 7.19 20.91
C SER A 520 -9.94 6.90 19.56
N LEU A 521 -8.61 6.83 19.52
CA LEU A 521 -7.86 6.45 18.33
C LEU A 521 -8.12 5.00 17.94
N ALA A 522 -8.12 4.08 18.92
CA ALA A 522 -8.42 2.67 18.70
C ALA A 522 -9.84 2.45 18.20
N PHE A 523 -10.82 3.20 18.72
CA PHE A 523 -12.20 3.13 18.25
C PHE A 523 -12.35 3.60 16.80
N GLY A 524 -11.81 4.78 16.46
CA GLY A 524 -11.83 5.28 15.08
C GLY A 524 -11.06 4.36 14.11
N ALA A 525 -9.93 3.80 14.54
CA ALA A 525 -9.16 2.82 13.79
C ALA A 525 -9.92 1.50 13.58
N LEU A 526 -10.68 1.04 14.57
CA LEU A 526 -11.50 -0.17 14.47
C LEU A 526 -12.61 0.01 13.42
N ILE A 527 -13.34 1.14 13.46
CA ILE A 527 -14.39 1.44 12.46
C ILE A 527 -13.81 1.41 11.04
N LEU A 528 -12.66 2.05 10.84
CA LEU A 528 -12.00 2.06 9.53
C LEU A 528 -11.53 0.66 9.11
N THR A 529 -11.00 -0.12 10.05
CA THR A 529 -10.55 -1.50 9.82
C THR A 529 -11.68 -2.40 9.37
N LEU A 530 -12.87 -2.31 10.00
CA LEU A 530 -14.03 -3.11 9.60
C LEU A 530 -14.47 -2.81 8.17
N VAL A 531 -14.49 -1.54 7.77
CA VAL A 531 -14.84 -1.13 6.40
C VAL A 531 -13.79 -1.61 5.39
N GLN A 532 -12.50 -1.51 5.73
CA GLN A 532 -11.41 -1.97 4.86
C GLN A 532 -11.41 -3.49 4.67
N ILE A 533 -11.68 -4.25 5.73
CA ILE A 533 -11.81 -5.71 5.65
C ILE A 533 -13.03 -6.09 4.80
N ALA A 534 -14.18 -5.43 4.99
CA ALA A 534 -15.36 -5.67 4.17
C ALA A 534 -15.07 -5.41 2.67
N ARG A 535 -14.33 -4.35 2.36
CA ARG A 535 -13.90 -4.04 0.98
C ARG A 535 -12.94 -5.10 0.43
N ALA A 536 -11.95 -5.53 1.22
CA ALA A 536 -10.99 -6.56 0.82
C ALA A 536 -11.69 -7.90 0.55
N ILE A 537 -12.64 -8.31 1.40
CA ILE A 537 -13.45 -9.51 1.21
C ILE A 537 -14.28 -9.42 -0.08
N LEU A 538 -14.93 -8.28 -0.34
CA LEU A 538 -15.72 -8.08 -1.55
C LEU A 538 -14.85 -8.16 -2.82
N GLU A 539 -13.63 -7.60 -2.77
CA GLU A 539 -12.68 -7.67 -3.87
C GLU A 539 -12.17 -9.09 -4.12
N TYR A 540 -11.93 -9.85 -3.04
CA TYR A 540 -11.59 -11.26 -3.11
C TYR A 540 -12.73 -12.11 -3.72
N ILE A 541 -13.97 -11.91 -3.26
CA ILE A 541 -15.15 -12.62 -3.79
C ILE A 541 -15.35 -12.31 -5.27
N ASP A 542 -15.27 -11.04 -5.66
CA ASP A 542 -15.38 -10.66 -7.08
C ASP A 542 -14.30 -11.35 -7.91
N HIS A 543 -13.04 -11.30 -7.47
CA HIS A 543 -11.94 -11.95 -8.18
C HIS A 543 -12.18 -13.46 -8.35
N LYS A 544 -12.64 -14.15 -7.30
CA LYS A 544 -12.91 -15.59 -7.34
C LYS A 544 -14.09 -15.96 -8.24
N LEU A 545 -15.11 -15.11 -8.32
CA LEU A 545 -16.33 -15.36 -9.08
C LEU A 545 -16.28 -14.85 -10.53
N ARG A 546 -15.20 -14.19 -10.97
CA ARG A 546 -15.09 -13.59 -12.32
C ARG A 546 -15.43 -14.52 -13.49
N GLY A 547 -15.16 -15.83 -13.35
CA GLY A 547 -15.47 -16.83 -14.39
C GLY A 547 -16.92 -17.34 -14.40
N ALA A 548 -17.72 -17.04 -13.37
CA ALA A 548 -19.07 -17.59 -13.17
C ALA A 548 -20.17 -16.53 -12.98
N GLN A 549 -19.85 -15.24 -13.21
CA GLN A 549 -20.79 -14.13 -12.97
C GLN A 549 -21.76 -13.90 -14.13
N ASN A 550 -23.07 -13.93 -13.84
CA ASN A 550 -24.12 -13.38 -14.71
C ASN A 550 -24.09 -11.82 -14.70
N PRO A 551 -24.62 -11.13 -15.73
CA PRO A 551 -24.59 -9.66 -15.82
C PRO A 551 -25.17 -8.93 -14.59
N VAL A 552 -26.23 -9.47 -14.00
CA VAL A 552 -26.86 -8.93 -12.78
C VAL A 552 -25.90 -9.00 -11.58
N ALA A 553 -25.19 -10.12 -11.40
CA ALA A 553 -24.22 -10.28 -10.33
C ALA A 553 -23.05 -9.30 -10.48
N ARG A 554 -22.58 -9.07 -11.72
CA ARG A 554 -21.54 -8.06 -12.01
C ARG A 554 -22.01 -6.64 -11.68
N CYS A 555 -23.26 -6.31 -11.98
CA CYS A 555 -23.85 -5.01 -11.62
C CYS A 555 -23.91 -4.81 -10.10
N ILE A 556 -24.41 -5.82 -9.35
CA ILE A 556 -24.50 -5.79 -7.89
C ILE A 556 -23.10 -5.65 -7.26
N MET A 557 -22.11 -6.42 -7.74
CA MET A 557 -20.72 -6.32 -7.26
C MET A 557 -20.12 -4.94 -7.52
N CYS A 558 -20.40 -4.34 -8.68
CA CYS A 558 -19.98 -2.96 -8.98
C CYS A 558 -20.59 -1.95 -7.99
N CYS A 559 -21.89 -2.08 -7.71
CA CYS A 559 -22.59 -1.22 -6.76
C CYS A 559 -21.99 -1.32 -5.34
N PHE A 560 -21.83 -2.54 -4.80
CA PHE A 560 -21.23 -2.73 -3.47
C PHE A 560 -19.79 -2.22 -3.38
N LYS A 561 -18.98 -2.43 -4.43
CA LYS A 561 -17.60 -1.91 -4.48
C LYS A 561 -17.59 -0.39 -4.43
N CYS A 562 -18.48 0.26 -5.18
CA CYS A 562 -18.64 1.71 -5.16
C CYS A 562 -19.09 2.20 -3.76
N CYS A 563 -20.12 1.58 -3.17
CA CYS A 563 -20.62 1.95 -1.85
C CYS A 563 -19.57 1.80 -0.74
N LEU A 564 -18.84 0.69 -0.70
CA LEU A 564 -17.79 0.46 0.31
C LEU A 564 -16.59 1.40 0.09
N TRP A 565 -16.24 1.70 -1.16
CA TRP A 565 -15.22 2.70 -1.46
C TRP A 565 -15.62 4.09 -0.97
N CYS A 566 -16.87 4.51 -1.23
CA CYS A 566 -17.44 5.75 -0.72
C CYS A 566 -17.48 5.78 0.82
N LEU A 567 -17.89 4.68 1.44
CA LEU A 567 -17.93 4.56 2.90
C LEU A 567 -16.51 4.66 3.50
N GLU A 568 -15.52 3.98 2.93
CA GLU A 568 -14.12 4.08 3.39
C GLU A 568 -13.62 5.54 3.32
N LYS A 569 -13.90 6.24 2.21
CA LYS A 569 -13.54 7.66 2.06
C LYS A 569 -14.25 8.54 3.08
N PHE A 570 -15.54 8.32 3.30
CA PHE A 570 -16.32 9.06 4.28
C PHE A 570 -15.82 8.82 5.71
N ILE A 571 -15.55 7.57 6.09
CA ILE A 571 -15.01 7.24 7.42
C ILE A 571 -13.61 7.83 7.61
N LYS A 572 -12.74 7.80 6.59
CA LYS A 572 -11.44 8.48 6.64
C LYS A 572 -11.59 9.98 6.87
N PHE A 573 -12.52 10.63 6.15
CA PHE A 573 -12.84 12.04 6.34
C PHE A 573 -13.37 12.32 7.75
N LEU A 574 -14.31 11.53 8.24
CA LEU A 574 -14.88 11.68 9.58
C LEU A 574 -13.82 11.51 10.67
N ASN A 575 -13.03 10.43 10.60
CA ASN A 575 -11.97 10.12 11.54
C ASN A 575 -10.95 11.25 11.62
N ARG A 576 -10.43 11.72 10.47
CA ARG A 576 -9.43 12.79 10.41
C ARG A 576 -9.92 14.05 11.14
N ASN A 577 -11.15 14.47 10.88
CA ASN A 577 -11.74 15.65 11.50
C ASN A 577 -12.11 15.43 12.98
N ALA A 578 -12.52 14.22 13.35
CA ALA A 578 -12.75 13.83 14.74
C ALA A 578 -11.45 13.92 15.56
N TYR A 579 -10.33 13.43 15.02
CA TYR A 579 -9.03 13.49 15.69
C TYR A 579 -8.54 14.92 15.90
N ILE A 580 -8.84 15.85 14.98
CA ILE A 580 -8.57 17.28 15.21
C ILE A 580 -9.35 17.80 16.43
N MET A 581 -10.64 17.49 16.51
CA MET A 581 -11.47 17.89 17.66
C MET A 581 -11.04 17.23 18.97
N ILE A 582 -10.63 15.95 18.94
CA ILE A 582 -10.04 15.28 20.11
C ILE A 582 -8.76 16.00 20.54
N ALA A 583 -7.89 16.35 19.59
CA ALA A 583 -6.64 17.03 19.88
C ALA A 583 -6.87 18.42 20.53
N ILE A 584 -7.92 19.14 20.14
CA ILE A 584 -8.26 20.45 20.72
C ILE A 584 -8.92 20.30 22.10
N TYR A 585 -9.95 19.46 22.22
CA TYR A 585 -10.83 19.44 23.40
C TYR A 585 -10.62 18.28 24.37
N GLY A 586 -10.02 17.20 23.90
CA GLY A 586 -9.87 15.98 24.68
C GLY A 586 -11.19 15.30 25.03
N LYS A 587 -12.21 15.42 24.16
CA LYS A 587 -13.48 14.69 24.29
C LYS A 587 -13.38 13.33 23.59
N ASN A 588 -14.30 12.42 23.92
CA ASN A 588 -14.39 11.11 23.27
C ASN A 588 -14.66 11.19 21.76
N PHE A 589 -14.48 10.07 21.07
CA PHE A 589 -14.52 10.01 19.61
C PHE A 589 -15.88 10.45 19.06
N CYS A 590 -16.99 9.88 19.53
CA CYS A 590 -18.32 10.15 18.98
C CYS A 590 -18.73 11.62 19.13
N VAL A 591 -18.46 12.24 20.30
CA VAL A 591 -18.76 13.66 20.52
C VAL A 591 -17.89 14.54 19.62
N SER A 592 -16.61 14.21 19.49
CA SER A 592 -15.67 14.95 18.65
C SER A 592 -16.02 14.83 17.17
N ALA A 593 -16.36 13.64 16.69
CA ALA A 593 -16.82 13.39 15.32
C ALA A 593 -18.09 14.15 14.99
N LYS A 594 -19.10 14.12 15.88
CA LYS A 594 -20.33 14.89 15.73
C LYS A 594 -20.06 16.39 15.65
N ASN A 595 -19.25 16.93 16.56
CA ASN A 595 -18.97 18.37 16.58
C ASN A 595 -18.18 18.81 15.35
N ALA A 596 -17.18 18.02 14.93
CA ALA A 596 -16.40 18.28 13.72
C ALA A 596 -17.32 18.29 12.48
N PHE A 597 -18.12 17.24 12.30
CA PHE A 597 -19.02 17.10 11.18
C PHE A 597 -20.03 18.26 11.10
N MET A 598 -20.66 18.61 12.22
CA MET A 598 -21.63 19.72 12.26
C MET A 598 -20.97 21.07 11.98
N LEU A 599 -19.74 21.31 12.45
CA LEU A 599 -18.98 22.54 12.13
C LEU A 599 -18.65 22.65 10.63
N LEU A 600 -18.22 21.54 10.03
CA LEU A 600 -17.86 21.48 8.61
C LEU A 600 -19.10 21.59 7.71
N MET A 601 -20.19 20.90 8.03
CA MET A 601 -21.43 20.97 7.23
C MET A 601 -22.03 22.36 7.17
N ARG A 602 -21.95 23.14 8.26
CA ARG A 602 -22.38 24.55 8.28
C ARG A 602 -21.51 25.45 7.40
N ASN A 603 -20.30 25.01 7.07
CA ASN A 603 -19.33 25.75 6.26
C ASN A 603 -18.90 24.98 4.99
N ILE A 604 -19.75 24.07 4.48
CA ILE A 604 -19.37 23.07 3.46
C ILE A 604 -18.69 23.67 2.22
N VAL A 605 -19.15 24.82 1.72
CA VAL A 605 -18.54 25.49 0.56
C VAL A 605 -17.09 25.90 0.83
N ARG A 606 -16.77 26.38 2.05
CA ARG A 606 -15.40 26.73 2.43
C ARG A 606 -14.52 25.48 2.53
N VAL A 607 -15.09 24.40 3.06
CA VAL A 607 -14.41 23.10 3.20
C VAL A 607 -14.01 22.58 1.82
N VAL A 608 -14.98 22.49 0.89
CA VAL A 608 -14.75 21.97 -0.47
C VAL A 608 -13.72 22.81 -1.21
N VAL A 609 -13.78 24.15 -1.14
CA VAL A 609 -12.80 25.00 -1.81
C VAL A 609 -11.40 24.82 -1.22
N LEU A 610 -11.26 24.78 0.10
CA LEU A 610 -9.96 24.58 0.74
C LEU A 610 -9.36 23.22 0.37
N ASP A 611 -10.16 22.16 0.46
CA ASP A 611 -9.76 20.79 0.13
C ASP A 611 -9.26 20.71 -1.31
N LYS A 612 -10.03 21.21 -2.29
CA LYS A 612 -9.65 21.19 -3.71
C LYS A 612 -8.42 22.04 -4.04
N VAL A 613 -8.29 23.23 -3.46
CA VAL A 613 -7.10 24.07 -3.68
C VAL A 613 -5.86 23.42 -3.07
N THR A 614 -5.99 22.84 -1.87
CA THR A 614 -4.89 22.15 -1.18
C THR A 614 -4.45 20.90 -1.95
N ASP A 615 -5.40 20.07 -2.37
CA ASP A 615 -5.12 18.86 -3.16
C ASP A 615 -4.41 19.19 -4.48
N LEU A 616 -4.89 20.19 -5.21
CA LEU A 616 -4.30 20.61 -6.49
C LEU A 616 -2.85 21.08 -6.31
N LEU A 617 -2.61 21.91 -5.29
CA LEU A 617 -1.30 22.47 -4.99
C LEU A 617 -0.32 21.38 -4.51
N LEU A 618 -0.76 20.49 -3.62
CA LEU A 618 0.06 19.38 -3.15
C LEU A 618 0.32 18.34 -4.25
N PHE A 619 -0.64 18.10 -5.15
CA PHE A 619 -0.44 17.24 -6.31
C PHE A 619 0.65 17.78 -7.23
N PHE A 620 0.62 19.07 -7.55
CA PHE A 620 1.67 19.69 -8.36
C PHE A 620 3.04 19.63 -7.66
N GLY A 621 3.08 19.85 -6.34
CA GLY A 621 4.29 19.64 -5.54
C GLY A 621 4.84 18.23 -5.66
N LYS A 622 3.98 17.19 -5.64
CA LYS A 622 4.41 15.79 -5.84
C LYS A 622 4.96 15.58 -7.24
N LEU A 623 4.29 16.11 -8.26
CA LEU A 623 4.72 16.00 -9.65
C LEU A 623 6.09 16.65 -9.84
N LEU A 624 6.32 17.83 -9.26
CA LEU A 624 7.62 18.51 -9.33
C LEU A 624 8.73 17.71 -8.65
N VAL A 625 8.52 17.24 -7.42
CA VAL A 625 9.54 16.46 -6.68
C VAL A 625 9.83 15.15 -7.38
N VAL A 626 8.80 14.36 -7.70
CA VAL A 626 8.95 13.03 -8.31
C VAL A 626 9.49 13.13 -9.74
N GLY A 627 8.98 14.08 -10.53
CA GLY A 627 9.44 14.34 -11.89
C GLY A 627 10.89 14.84 -11.90
N GLY A 628 11.24 15.78 -11.01
CA GLY A 628 12.61 16.29 -10.87
C GLY A 628 13.60 15.19 -10.50
N VAL A 629 13.29 14.37 -9.49
CA VAL A 629 14.14 13.23 -9.10
C VAL A 629 14.20 12.19 -10.21
N GLY A 630 13.10 11.89 -10.89
CA GLY A 630 13.06 10.95 -12.00
C GLY A 630 13.92 11.39 -13.18
N VAL A 631 13.85 12.66 -13.58
CA VAL A 631 14.69 13.24 -14.63
C VAL A 631 16.17 13.19 -14.23
N LEU A 632 16.51 13.63 -13.02
CA LEU A 632 17.89 13.58 -12.52
C LEU A 632 18.43 12.15 -12.46
N SER A 633 17.63 11.19 -11.96
CA SER A 633 18.00 9.78 -11.89
C SER A 633 18.20 9.19 -13.29
N PHE A 634 17.35 9.54 -14.26
CA PHE A 634 17.49 9.09 -15.63
C PHE A 634 18.80 9.59 -16.26
N PHE A 635 19.10 10.89 -16.16
CA PHE A 635 20.34 11.44 -16.70
C PHE A 635 21.59 10.83 -16.03
N PHE A 636 21.52 10.53 -14.73
CA PHE A 636 22.60 9.92 -13.97
C PHE A 636 22.84 8.45 -14.36
N PHE A 637 21.82 7.58 -14.24
CA PHE A 637 21.96 6.14 -14.51
C PHE A 637 22.14 5.80 -16.00
N THR A 638 21.88 6.74 -16.92
CA THR A 638 22.18 6.57 -18.36
C THR A 638 23.56 7.11 -18.76
N GLY A 639 24.37 7.60 -17.81
CA GLY A 639 25.73 8.10 -18.08
C GLY A 639 25.77 9.37 -18.93
N ARG A 640 24.65 10.12 -19.01
CA ARG A 640 24.56 11.35 -19.82
C ARG A 640 25.14 12.58 -19.14
N ILE A 641 25.38 12.51 -17.83
CA ILE A 641 26.04 13.58 -17.07
C ILE A 641 27.56 13.40 -17.22
N GLN A 642 28.16 14.05 -18.21
CA GLN A 642 29.60 14.07 -18.41
C GLN A 642 30.22 15.28 -17.66
N GLY A 643 31.22 15.05 -16.80
CA GLY A 643 32.04 16.15 -16.23
C GLY A 643 32.04 16.31 -14.71
N LEU A 644 31.40 15.43 -13.93
CA LEU A 644 31.54 15.38 -12.47
C LEU A 644 32.51 14.24 -12.10
N GLY A 645 33.81 14.50 -12.00
CA GLY A 645 34.83 13.63 -11.36
C GLY A 645 34.91 12.14 -11.78
N LYS A 646 35.87 11.38 -11.20
CA LYS A 646 35.95 9.91 -11.36
C LYS A 646 35.04 9.15 -10.38
N ASP A 647 34.62 9.80 -9.29
CA ASP A 647 33.79 9.19 -8.22
C ASP A 647 32.28 9.27 -8.49
N PHE A 648 31.88 9.93 -9.59
CA PHE A 648 30.48 10.16 -9.99
C PHE A 648 30.15 9.48 -11.34
N GLU A 649 30.88 8.41 -11.68
CA GLU A 649 30.58 7.58 -12.85
C GLU A 649 29.36 6.66 -12.58
N SER A 650 28.53 6.49 -13.62
CA SER A 650 27.34 5.64 -13.55
C SER A 650 27.73 4.16 -13.43
N PRO A 651 27.15 3.39 -12.49
CA PRO A 651 27.44 1.97 -12.37
C PRO A 651 26.99 1.21 -13.62
N GLN A 652 27.73 0.16 -14.01
CA GLN A 652 27.30 -0.74 -15.06
C GLN A 652 26.24 -1.70 -14.52
N LEU A 653 24.98 -1.42 -14.84
CA LEU A 653 23.82 -2.17 -14.37
C LEU A 653 23.23 -3.03 -15.48
N ASN A 654 22.68 -4.20 -15.13
CA ASN A 654 21.93 -5.04 -16.07
C ASN A 654 20.63 -4.35 -16.49
N TYR A 655 19.93 -3.76 -15.52
CA TYR A 655 18.65 -3.07 -15.69
C TYR A 655 18.68 -1.66 -15.08
N TYR A 656 19.30 -0.70 -15.79
CA TYR A 656 19.39 0.71 -15.34
C TYR A 656 18.04 1.37 -15.01
N TRP A 657 16.93 0.91 -15.58
CA TRP A 657 15.59 1.44 -15.32
C TRP A 657 15.09 1.11 -13.90
N LEU A 658 15.62 0.08 -13.26
CA LEU A 658 15.11 -0.42 -11.99
C LEU A 658 15.53 0.47 -10.80
N PRO A 659 16.80 0.92 -10.66
CA PRO A 659 17.16 1.95 -9.68
C PRO A 659 16.44 3.28 -9.93
N ILE A 660 16.17 3.65 -11.19
CA ILE A 660 15.38 4.84 -11.52
C ILE A 660 13.96 4.70 -10.98
N MET A 661 13.27 3.60 -11.28
CA MET A 661 11.91 3.34 -10.79
C MET A 661 11.86 3.31 -9.27
N THR A 662 12.86 2.72 -8.62
CA THR A 662 12.96 2.69 -7.15
C THR A 662 13.17 4.09 -6.57
N SER A 663 14.01 4.91 -7.20
CA SER A 663 14.24 6.30 -6.80
C SER A 663 12.98 7.16 -6.97
N ILE A 664 12.24 6.98 -8.07
CA ILE A 664 10.94 7.63 -8.32
C ILE A 664 9.90 7.21 -7.28
N MET A 665 9.80 5.92 -6.99
CA MET A 665 8.87 5.38 -5.98
C MET A 665 9.21 5.92 -4.59
N GLY A 666 10.48 5.89 -4.20
CA GLY A 666 10.91 6.43 -2.91
C GLY A 666 10.73 7.94 -2.81
N ALA A 667 10.98 8.69 -3.89
CA ALA A 667 10.68 10.12 -3.94
C ALA A 667 9.18 10.41 -3.79
N TYR A 668 8.31 9.58 -4.39
CA TYR A 668 6.86 9.69 -4.20
C TYR A 668 6.46 9.44 -2.74
N VAL A 669 7.01 8.41 -2.10
CA VAL A 669 6.75 8.11 -0.68
C VAL A 669 7.18 9.27 0.21
N ILE A 670 8.39 9.79 0.01
CA ILE A 670 8.91 10.95 0.75
C ILE A 670 8.00 12.18 0.54
N ALA A 671 7.76 12.58 -0.70
CA ALA A 671 6.92 13.74 -1.02
C ALA A 671 5.51 13.59 -0.43
N SER A 672 4.92 12.38 -0.51
CA SER A 672 3.61 12.10 0.09
C SER A 672 3.62 12.22 1.61
N GLY A 673 4.68 11.75 2.28
CA GLY A 673 4.87 11.91 3.72
C GLY A 673 4.91 13.37 4.15
N PHE A 674 5.78 14.18 3.54
CA PHE A 674 5.92 15.62 3.85
C PHE A 674 4.62 16.39 3.58
N PHE A 675 3.99 16.16 2.42
CA PHE A 675 2.76 16.87 2.07
C PHE A 675 1.55 16.40 2.88
N SER A 676 1.55 15.17 3.40
CA SER A 676 0.51 14.73 4.34
C SER A 676 0.53 15.53 5.64
N VAL A 677 1.73 15.90 6.15
CA VAL A 677 1.89 16.76 7.32
C VAL A 677 1.35 18.16 7.03
N PHE A 678 1.71 18.72 5.87
CA PHE A 678 1.20 20.02 5.44
C PHE A 678 -0.33 20.01 5.30
N GLY A 679 -0.89 18.98 4.66
CA GLY A 679 -2.34 18.82 4.57
C GLY A 679 -3.00 18.70 5.95
N MET A 680 -2.37 18.02 6.91
CA MET A 680 -2.88 17.94 8.29
C MET A 680 -2.84 19.30 9.01
N CYS A 681 -1.81 20.10 8.74
CA CYS A 681 -1.73 21.48 9.21
C CYS A 681 -2.89 22.31 8.69
N VAL A 682 -3.11 22.31 7.36
CA VAL A 682 -4.17 23.07 6.69
C VAL A 682 -5.55 22.75 7.29
N ASP A 683 -5.89 21.46 7.40
CA ASP A 683 -7.17 21.04 7.98
C ASP A 683 -7.33 21.49 9.43
N THR A 684 -6.26 21.36 10.23
CA THR A 684 -6.28 21.75 11.64
C THR A 684 -6.48 23.25 11.80
N LEU A 685 -5.72 24.07 11.06
CA LEU A 685 -5.85 25.53 11.11
C LEU A 685 -7.22 25.98 10.59
N PHE A 686 -7.74 25.31 9.57
CA PHE A 686 -9.07 25.62 9.03
C PHE A 686 -10.17 25.32 10.04
N LEU A 687 -10.11 24.18 10.71
CA LEU A 687 -11.11 23.82 11.71
C LEU A 687 -11.05 24.76 12.92
N CYS A 688 -9.83 25.11 13.37
CA CYS A 688 -9.64 26.15 14.39
C CYS A 688 -10.16 27.52 13.92
N PHE A 689 -9.99 27.87 12.64
CA PHE A 689 -10.51 29.10 12.05
C PHE A 689 -12.04 29.16 12.00
N LEU A 690 -12.70 28.07 11.63
CA LEU A 690 -14.16 28.01 11.66
C LEU A 690 -14.68 28.19 13.09
N GLU A 691 -13.96 27.62 14.06
CA GLU A 691 -14.30 27.73 15.46
C GLU A 691 -14.04 29.14 16.03
N ASP A 692 -12.92 29.77 15.68
CA ASP A 692 -12.59 31.16 16.01
C ASP A 692 -13.69 32.12 15.53
N LEU A 693 -14.23 31.87 14.33
CA LEU A 693 -15.36 32.63 13.80
C LEU A 693 -16.67 32.46 14.56
N GLU A 694 -16.90 31.31 15.20
CA GLU A 694 -18.11 31.07 15.99
C GLU A 694 -18.01 31.60 17.41
N ARG A 695 -16.80 31.61 17.98
CA ARG A 695 -16.56 31.96 19.38
C ARG A 695 -16.25 33.42 19.61
N ASN A 696 -15.50 34.02 18.70
CA ASN A 696 -14.93 35.34 18.90
C ASN A 696 -15.64 36.37 18.01
N ASP A 697 -15.77 37.58 18.53
CA ASP A 697 -16.43 38.71 17.87
C ASP A 697 -15.46 39.87 17.57
N GLY A 698 -14.24 39.82 18.10
CA GLY A 698 -13.22 40.85 17.94
C GLY A 698 -13.19 41.88 19.06
N SER A 699 -14.04 41.74 20.09
CA SER A 699 -13.98 42.57 21.30
C SER A 699 -12.69 42.36 22.09
N LEU A 700 -12.40 43.26 23.04
CA LEU A 700 -11.26 43.11 23.96
C LEU A 700 -11.30 41.80 24.77
N ASP A 701 -12.50 41.32 25.12
CA ASP A 701 -12.69 40.07 25.85
C ASP A 701 -12.63 38.84 24.94
N ARG A 702 -13.02 38.98 23.67
CA ARG A 702 -13.11 37.89 22.68
C ARG A 702 -12.41 38.21 21.36
N PRO A 703 -11.08 38.45 21.38
CA PRO A 703 -10.35 38.78 20.17
C PRO A 703 -10.20 37.56 19.26
N TYR A 704 -10.19 37.78 17.94
CA TYR A 704 -9.85 36.74 16.97
C TYR A 704 -8.38 36.34 17.06
N TYR A 705 -8.11 35.04 16.94
CA TYR A 705 -6.76 34.46 16.92
C TYR A 705 -6.19 34.31 15.50
N MET A 706 -7.04 34.37 14.48
CA MET A 706 -6.65 34.32 13.07
C MET A 706 -5.70 35.46 12.66
N SER A 707 -4.97 35.27 11.56
CA SER A 707 -3.98 36.24 11.10
C SER A 707 -4.59 37.55 10.58
N LYS A 708 -3.77 38.62 10.56
CA LYS A 708 -4.18 39.93 10.02
C LYS A 708 -4.64 39.86 8.56
N ALA A 709 -4.05 38.96 7.76
CA ALA A 709 -4.47 38.75 6.37
C ALA A 709 -5.90 38.19 6.31
N LEU A 710 -6.21 37.17 7.12
CA LEU A 710 -7.55 36.60 7.22
C LEU A 710 -8.59 37.61 7.73
N LEU A 711 -8.24 38.38 8.77
CA LEU A 711 -9.08 39.48 9.27
C LEU A 711 -9.42 40.49 8.17
N LYS A 712 -8.41 40.92 7.39
CA LYS A 712 -8.59 41.84 6.26
C LYS A 712 -9.50 41.26 5.17
N ILE A 713 -9.32 39.98 4.81
CA ILE A 713 -10.15 39.30 3.80
C ILE A 713 -11.61 39.19 4.24
N LEU A 714 -11.86 38.98 5.54
CA LEU A 714 -13.21 38.87 6.09
C LEU A 714 -13.85 40.21 6.49
N GLY A 715 -13.11 41.32 6.44
CA GLY A 715 -13.58 42.62 6.92
C GLY A 715 -13.77 42.66 8.45
N LYS A 716 -13.04 41.83 9.20
CA LYS A 716 -13.08 41.76 10.67
C LYS A 716 -11.85 42.47 11.27
N LYS A 717 -11.98 42.98 12.50
CA LYS A 717 -10.88 43.63 13.23
C LYS A 717 -11.00 43.29 14.72
N ASN A 718 -9.86 43.19 15.40
CA ASN A 718 -9.82 43.15 16.86
C ASN A 718 -9.78 44.58 17.40
N GLU A 719 -10.51 44.82 18.49
CA GLU A 719 -10.42 46.05 19.25
C GLU A 719 -9.04 46.18 19.89
N VAL A 720 -8.54 47.41 19.93
CA VAL A 720 -7.22 47.74 20.50
C VAL A 720 -7.46 48.54 21.77
N PRO A 721 -6.81 48.20 22.90
CA PRO A 721 -6.92 48.96 24.15
C PRO A 721 -6.65 50.45 23.92
N SER A 722 -7.42 51.30 24.58
CA SER A 722 -7.40 52.76 24.43
C SER A 722 -6.02 53.41 24.68
N GLY A 723 -5.15 52.76 25.47
CA GLY A 723 -3.77 53.21 25.72
C GLY A 723 -2.82 53.14 24.50
N ASP A 724 -3.02 52.19 23.59
CA ASP A 724 -2.14 51.98 22.43
C ASP A 724 -2.50 52.87 21.22
N LYS A 725 -3.71 53.46 21.21
CA LYS A 725 -4.13 54.40 20.15
C LYS A 725 -3.32 55.72 20.18
N LYS A 726 -2.78 56.11 21.34
CA LYS A 726 -1.98 57.34 21.50
C LYS A 726 -0.53 57.21 21.02
N ARG A 727 -0.01 56.00 20.80
CA ARG A 727 1.38 55.75 20.33
C ARG A 727 1.52 55.63 18.81
N LYS A 728 0.41 55.65 18.08
CA LYS A 728 0.35 55.48 16.60
C LYS A 728 -0.20 56.70 15.85
N LYS A 729 -0.31 57.85 16.52
CA LYS A 729 -0.51 59.13 15.85
C LYS A 729 0.83 59.83 15.70
#